data_AF-A0A2V2ES58-F1
#
_entry.id   AF-A0A2V2ES58-F1
#
_cell.length_a   1.000
_cell.length_b   1.000
_cell.length_c   1.000
_cell.angle_alpha   90.00
_cell.angle_beta   90.00
_cell.angle_gamma   90.00
#
_symmetry.space_group_name_H-M   'P 1'
#
loop_
_entity.id
_entity.type
_entity.pdbx_description
1 polymer ?
#
loop_
_entity_poly.entity_id
_entity_poly.type
_entity_poly.pdbx_seq_one_letter_code
_entity_poly.pdbx_strand_id
1 'polypeptide(L)'
;MENLMKKNTSKALAWLLILSMLLLLMPAAAFADEGAAASGEMYVLMNIPYAEFYAAEVTDSDSLSAVDAISSATKNKPLSPLAAGSYHEKQDGSDITGIIYPVKVTSSSDLEGLTQVTDKDSISYTVTMKGKETTYTYEGKDALCGKPSYSYYVLNEAPAAYKVMSVKDGVRSFSAVNAEATAIEGASAVLKQDDSHADVAIKVKDVDGIVTKDNVKGVTLHTTDGTFEGLRHVYEIYKGTKLGFSVSGDNADHNALLGKTIDKITYYLNDGTVRYIATDLAVPDLANDKVLPKVSGESGTTYKPLFETITQPKYDKLWHDYIAAVAGDDENLEGTVQFVKTFCQGTEYGQAYADKVAANKDGSFQFCCQFINGANRITVNGNNITVTNAEGTEISNHNYTYRGVVTVSGEMPGWGTQSYEGHLYMTTDKDAGEFKYFIFRDDNPADTYHIEFIYGSDLDELQKYTTGQYAYWQGAGIPVNADEKLIGNCIKLYCVENAMSENRSAASVAQVADLVGTWDISLDGGKTADYSSQHFTVDKNGNGTMYENGAVSAEYQVFAYDNDGKDEQKSGVYVTFNGAEETSSWADYAITTSGNKTILTLTGDDENGETKTWTYLKHKSTSSSAGGGGSSMDYVVSVSNNDNGSVKASQSEASAGSFITITAVPKDGYKVGTVTVTYKNGNKVTVTNAGDNQYTFTMPDSNVTVKATFMKADGTTDSTKAVVMHIGSKTVAAYGKTINSDVAPLIINNRTMVPIRVVTETLGGTAEWNANAKTVTLVIDGKTIQMTIGVTLEKYGVAPIIIDDRTYVPIRFVAEELGATVDWNENAQEIVITK
;
A
#
# COMPACT_ATOMS: atom_id res chain seq x y z
N MET A 1 14.22 -53.91 -5.66
CA MET A 1 14.26 -54.88 -6.78
C MET A 1 15.25 -55.95 -6.34
N GLU A 2 14.91 -57.20 -6.05
CA GLU A 2 13.99 -58.13 -6.72
C GLU A 2 13.47 -59.21 -5.76
N ASN A 3 12.23 -59.63 -6.04
CA ASN A 3 11.63 -60.96 -5.86
C ASN A 3 11.33 -61.50 -4.44
N LEU A 4 10.08 -61.40 -3.97
CA LEU A 4 8.90 -62.24 -4.34
C LEU A 4 9.00 -63.73 -3.97
N MET A 5 8.24 -64.06 -2.92
CA MET A 5 7.28 -65.17 -2.81
C MET A 5 7.71 -66.63 -3.10
N LYS A 6 7.68 -67.44 -2.03
CA LYS A 6 7.21 -68.85 -1.92
C LYS A 6 7.21 -69.17 -0.40
N LYS A 7 6.20 -69.74 0.28
CA LYS A 7 5.00 -70.48 -0.11
C LYS A 7 4.09 -70.61 1.13
N ASN A 8 2.77 -70.51 0.90
CA ASN A 8 1.65 -70.78 1.81
C ASN A 8 1.51 -72.26 2.21
N THR A 9 1.07 -72.50 3.44
CA THR A 9 0.17 -73.59 3.91
C THR A 9 -0.36 -73.14 5.29
N SER A 10 -1.62 -73.18 5.72
CA SER A 10 -2.94 -73.48 5.15
C SER A 10 -3.95 -73.17 6.28
N LYS A 11 -5.11 -72.62 5.95
CA LYS A 11 -6.18 -72.24 6.89
C LYS A 11 -6.99 -73.45 7.40
N ALA A 12 -7.48 -73.32 8.64
CA ALA A 12 -8.79 -73.75 9.17
C ALA A 12 -9.04 -75.19 9.70
N LEU A 13 -9.19 -75.29 11.03
CA LEU A 13 -10.19 -76.09 11.78
C LEU A 13 -10.45 -75.32 13.09
N ALA A 14 -11.60 -74.66 13.30
CA ALA A 14 -12.88 -75.18 13.78
C ALA A 14 -12.99 -75.30 15.34
N TRP A 15 -13.63 -74.28 15.92
CA TRP A 15 -14.56 -74.16 17.05
C TRP A 15 -14.79 -75.29 18.12
N LEU A 16 -15.11 -74.83 19.35
CA LEU A 16 -15.70 -75.47 20.57
C LEU A 16 -14.71 -76.21 21.53
N LEU A 17 -14.75 -76.19 22.88
CA LEU A 17 -15.71 -75.93 23.99
C LEU A 17 -14.88 -75.61 25.28
N ILE A 18 -15.15 -74.57 26.10
CA ILE A 18 -15.98 -74.51 27.35
C ILE A 18 -15.36 -75.12 28.65
N LEU A 19 -15.37 -74.29 29.72
CA LEU A 19 -15.39 -74.54 31.18
C LEU A 19 -14.20 -75.25 31.90
N SER A 20 -13.46 -74.47 32.69
CA SER A 20 -13.06 -74.69 34.11
C SER A 20 -11.88 -73.73 34.39
N MET A 21 -12.00 -72.75 35.28
CA MET A 21 -11.74 -72.95 36.70
C MET A 21 -12.30 -71.76 37.51
N LEU A 22 -13.10 -72.10 38.52
CA LEU A 22 -13.70 -71.25 39.54
C LEU A 22 -12.88 -71.38 40.84
N LEU A 23 -12.94 -70.36 41.72
CA LEU A 23 -12.34 -70.22 43.06
C LEU A 23 -10.81 -69.94 43.09
N LEU A 24 -10.26 -68.96 43.81
CA LEU A 24 -10.59 -68.37 45.13
C LEU A 24 -9.88 -67.01 45.25
N LEU A 25 -10.56 -66.02 45.87
CA LEU A 25 -10.07 -64.97 46.79
C LEU A 25 -10.82 -63.64 46.58
N MET A 26 -11.94 -63.49 47.30
CA MET A 26 -12.46 -62.19 47.70
C MET A 26 -11.54 -61.57 48.77
N PRO A 27 -11.56 -60.23 48.92
CA PRO A 27 -12.07 -59.73 50.19
C PRO A 27 -13.13 -58.63 50.06
N ALA A 28 -14.09 -58.74 50.98
CA ALA A 28 -14.87 -57.72 51.67
C ALA A 28 -15.60 -56.64 50.86
N ALA A 29 -16.92 -56.82 50.81
CA ALA A 29 -17.87 -55.70 50.82
C ALA A 29 -17.63 -54.85 52.08
N ALA A 30 -17.26 -53.58 51.89
CA ALA A 30 -17.40 -52.56 52.91
C ALA A 30 -18.73 -51.84 52.69
N PHE A 31 -19.53 -51.81 53.75
CA PHE A 31 -20.78 -51.07 53.82
C PHE A 31 -20.53 -49.56 53.65
N ALA A 32 -21.57 -48.89 53.16
CA ALA A 32 -21.69 -47.44 53.11
C ALA A 32 -21.28 -46.80 54.45
N ASP A 33 -20.40 -45.81 54.37
CA ASP A 33 -20.22 -44.82 55.42
C ASP A 33 -20.84 -43.51 54.92
N GLU A 34 -21.98 -43.18 55.52
CA GLU A 34 -22.61 -41.87 55.47
C GLU A 34 -21.76 -40.95 56.34
N GLY A 35 -21.02 -40.03 55.72
CA GLY A 35 -20.51 -38.84 56.40
C GLY A 35 -19.01 -38.62 56.35
N ALA A 36 -18.52 -38.07 55.25
CA ALA A 36 -17.37 -37.17 55.25
C ALA A 36 -17.51 -36.15 54.10
N ALA A 37 -18.08 -34.98 54.41
CA ALA A 37 -18.00 -33.81 53.52
C ALA A 37 -16.51 -33.38 53.43
N ALA A 38 -15.90 -33.55 52.26
CA ALA A 38 -14.54 -33.09 51.99
C ALA A 38 -14.38 -32.73 50.50
N SER A 39 -14.36 -31.41 50.23
CA SER A 39 -14.17 -30.67 48.96
C SER A 39 -14.97 -31.13 47.74
N GLY A 40 -16.13 -30.50 47.50
CA GLY A 40 -16.99 -30.69 46.32
C GLY A 40 -16.43 -30.19 44.98
N GLU A 41 -15.10 -30.05 44.85
CA GLU A 41 -14.44 -29.68 43.60
C GLU A 41 -14.07 -30.94 42.79
N MET A 42 -14.40 -30.95 41.50
CA MET A 42 -14.06 -32.04 40.59
C MET A 42 -13.76 -31.54 39.18
N TYR A 43 -13.10 -32.37 38.38
CA TYR A 43 -12.82 -32.09 36.98
C TYR A 43 -13.65 -33.01 36.09
N VAL A 44 -14.21 -32.45 35.02
CA VAL A 44 -15.02 -33.19 34.05
C VAL A 44 -14.63 -32.80 32.63
N LEU A 45 -14.78 -33.70 31.66
CA LEU A 45 -14.98 -33.30 30.27
C LEU A 45 -16.44 -32.93 30.10
N MET A 46 -16.73 -31.78 29.50
CA MET A 46 -18.09 -31.28 29.33
C MET A 46 -18.34 -30.84 27.89
N ASN A 47 -19.55 -31.08 27.39
CA ASN A 47 -20.05 -30.50 26.15
C ASN A 47 -20.39 -29.02 26.38
N ILE A 48 -19.64 -28.10 25.77
CA ILE A 48 -19.81 -26.65 25.91
C ILE A 48 -20.19 -26.05 24.55
N PRO A 49 -21.34 -25.35 24.42
CA PRO A 49 -21.70 -24.65 23.20
C PRO A 49 -20.60 -23.67 22.75
N TYR A 50 -20.39 -23.49 21.44
CA TYR A 50 -19.35 -22.60 20.92
C TYR A 50 -19.49 -21.16 21.43
N ALA A 51 -20.71 -20.61 21.42
CA ALA A 51 -21.03 -19.29 21.94
C ALA A 51 -20.50 -19.10 23.38
N GLU A 52 -20.76 -20.08 24.25
CA GLU A 52 -20.38 -20.02 25.67
C GLU A 52 -18.89 -20.31 25.88
N PHE A 53 -18.30 -21.16 25.05
CA PHE A 53 -16.86 -21.41 25.09
C PHE A 53 -16.09 -20.14 24.76
N TYR A 54 -16.43 -19.48 23.65
CA TYR A 54 -15.70 -18.30 23.13
C TYR A 54 -16.06 -17.00 23.83
N ALA A 55 -17.29 -16.80 24.30
CA ALA A 55 -17.67 -15.59 25.06
C ALA A 55 -16.76 -15.34 26.26
N ALA A 56 -16.26 -16.43 26.87
CA ALA A 56 -15.39 -16.36 28.02
C ALA A 56 -13.91 -16.08 27.70
N GLU A 57 -13.51 -16.11 26.43
CA GLU A 57 -12.14 -15.83 25.97
C GLU A 57 -11.90 -14.35 25.63
N VAL A 58 -12.95 -13.53 25.70
CA VAL A 58 -12.90 -12.10 25.38
C VAL A 58 -12.85 -11.29 26.68
N THR A 59 -11.92 -10.33 26.76
CA THR A 59 -11.75 -9.44 27.91
C THR A 59 -12.71 -8.25 27.91
N ASP A 60 -13.36 -7.98 26.77
CA ASP A 60 -14.28 -6.87 26.55
C ASP A 60 -15.56 -7.41 25.89
N SER A 61 -16.69 -7.35 26.59
CA SER A 61 -17.94 -7.96 26.13
C SER A 61 -18.55 -7.26 24.91
N ASP A 62 -18.12 -6.04 24.60
CA ASP A 62 -18.67 -5.22 23.52
C ASP A 62 -18.07 -5.57 22.13
N SER A 63 -17.06 -6.45 22.05
CA SER A 63 -16.42 -6.90 20.80
C SER A 63 -16.85 -8.30 20.33
N LEU A 64 -17.84 -8.91 20.97
CA LEU A 64 -18.38 -10.22 20.60
C LEU A 64 -19.39 -10.09 19.45
N SER A 65 -19.01 -10.56 18.25
CA SER A 65 -19.99 -11.16 17.35
C SER A 65 -20.47 -12.47 18.00
N ALA A 66 -21.78 -12.69 18.06
CA ALA A 66 -22.32 -13.92 18.62
C ALA A 66 -21.88 -15.11 17.76
N VAL A 67 -21.01 -15.98 18.27
CA VAL A 67 -20.71 -17.26 17.61
C VAL A 67 -21.90 -18.20 17.86
N ASP A 68 -22.96 -18.04 17.08
CA ASP A 68 -24.14 -18.91 17.14
C ASP A 68 -23.79 -20.34 16.69
N ALA A 69 -24.45 -21.33 17.30
CA ALA A 69 -24.36 -22.71 16.86
C ALA A 69 -25.32 -22.96 15.67
N ILE A 70 -24.80 -23.15 14.45
CA ILE A 70 -25.45 -23.89 13.31
C ILE A 70 -24.35 -24.25 12.27
N SER A 71 -24.55 -25.35 11.52
CA SER A 71 -23.65 -25.85 10.46
C SER A 71 -24.36 -26.10 9.13
N SER A 72 -23.60 -26.06 8.02
CA SER A 72 -23.87 -26.85 6.81
C SER A 72 -22.71 -27.81 6.47
N ALA A 73 -22.05 -28.38 7.49
CA ALA A 73 -21.08 -29.45 7.25
C ALA A 73 -21.83 -30.64 6.62
N THR A 74 -21.25 -31.27 5.59
CA THR A 74 -21.85 -32.46 4.94
C THR A 74 -22.26 -33.45 6.04
N LYS A 75 -23.56 -33.82 6.15
CA LYS A 75 -24.17 -34.54 7.30
C LYS A 75 -23.36 -35.70 7.91
N ASN A 76 -22.47 -36.27 7.12
CA ASN A 76 -21.60 -37.39 7.49
C ASN A 76 -20.30 -36.99 8.22
N LYS A 77 -19.85 -35.74 8.10
CA LYS A 77 -18.58 -35.29 8.68
C LYS A 77 -18.63 -35.17 10.21
N PRO A 78 -19.66 -34.56 10.84
CA PRO A 78 -19.78 -34.48 12.29
C PRO A 78 -19.86 -35.85 12.98
N LEU A 79 -20.42 -36.85 12.28
CA LEU A 79 -20.57 -38.21 12.81
C LEU A 79 -19.29 -39.07 12.71
N SER A 80 -18.23 -38.54 12.10
CA SER A 80 -16.97 -39.26 11.85
C SER A 80 -15.86 -38.81 12.80
N PRO A 81 -14.76 -39.59 12.96
CA PRO A 81 -13.64 -39.22 13.82
C PRO A 81 -12.96 -37.89 13.45
N LEU A 82 -13.25 -37.33 12.27
CA LEU A 82 -12.79 -36.00 11.87
C LEU A 82 -13.30 -34.90 12.81
N ALA A 83 -14.43 -35.11 13.47
CA ALA A 83 -15.04 -34.17 14.41
C ALA A 83 -14.68 -34.48 15.87
N ALA A 84 -13.69 -35.33 16.13
CA ALA A 84 -13.26 -35.67 17.48
C ALA A 84 -12.94 -34.40 18.30
N GLY A 85 -13.43 -34.36 19.55
CA GLY A 85 -13.31 -33.18 20.41
C GLY A 85 -14.44 -32.15 20.26
N SER A 86 -15.38 -32.35 19.32
CA SER A 86 -16.63 -31.61 19.21
C SER A 86 -17.85 -32.50 19.49
N TYR A 87 -19.02 -31.90 19.69
CA TYR A 87 -20.28 -32.64 19.87
C TYR A 87 -21.40 -32.04 19.02
N HIS A 88 -22.42 -32.86 18.79
CA HIS A 88 -23.62 -32.50 18.03
C HIS A 88 -24.86 -32.98 18.77
N GLU A 89 -25.89 -32.14 18.80
CA GLU A 89 -27.18 -32.51 19.39
C GLU A 89 -28.07 -33.26 18.39
N LYS A 90 -27.91 -33.00 17.09
CA LYS A 90 -28.73 -33.66 16.07
C LYS A 90 -28.09 -34.97 15.64
N GLN A 91 -28.84 -36.07 15.82
CA GLN A 91 -28.37 -37.41 15.46
C GLN A 91 -28.09 -37.59 13.96
N ASP A 92 -28.61 -36.73 13.09
CA ASP A 92 -28.36 -36.78 11.65
C ASP A 92 -27.04 -36.09 11.23
N GLY A 93 -26.29 -35.54 12.20
CA GLY A 93 -25.00 -34.88 11.96
C GLY A 93 -25.12 -33.60 11.15
N SER A 94 -26.27 -32.94 11.16
CA SER A 94 -26.47 -31.67 10.47
C SER A 94 -25.92 -30.46 11.23
N ASP A 95 -25.39 -30.65 12.44
CA ASP A 95 -24.78 -29.60 13.24
C ASP A 95 -23.48 -30.04 13.92
N ILE A 96 -22.68 -29.05 14.31
CA ILE A 96 -21.63 -29.17 15.33
C ILE A 96 -21.98 -28.08 16.34
N THR A 97 -22.49 -28.49 17.49
CA THR A 97 -23.10 -27.59 18.48
C THR A 97 -22.04 -26.88 19.33
N GLY A 98 -20.92 -27.56 19.59
CA GLY A 98 -19.87 -27.01 20.42
C GLY A 98 -18.70 -27.96 20.58
N ILE A 99 -17.92 -27.74 21.64
CA ILE A 99 -16.70 -28.51 21.91
C ILE A 99 -16.79 -29.31 23.21
N ILE A 100 -16.01 -30.37 23.27
CA ILE A 100 -15.82 -31.18 24.47
C ILE A 100 -14.55 -30.69 25.17
N TYR A 101 -14.69 -29.99 26.30
CA TYR A 101 -13.55 -29.33 26.97
C TYR A 101 -13.46 -29.67 28.46
N PRO A 102 -12.25 -29.72 29.06
CA PRO A 102 -12.11 -29.91 30.49
C PRO A 102 -12.65 -28.72 31.31
N VAL A 103 -13.42 -29.02 32.34
CA VAL A 103 -14.09 -28.05 33.21
C VAL A 103 -13.84 -28.41 34.66
N LYS A 104 -13.41 -27.42 35.45
CA LYS A 104 -13.44 -27.48 36.91
C LYS A 104 -14.83 -27.09 37.39
N VAL A 105 -15.42 -27.98 38.17
CA VAL A 105 -16.71 -27.79 38.83
C VAL A 105 -16.45 -27.61 40.32
N THR A 106 -16.94 -26.53 40.89
CA THR A 106 -16.67 -26.17 42.30
C THR A 106 -17.67 -26.77 43.29
N SER A 107 -18.84 -27.18 42.80
CA SER A 107 -19.86 -27.88 43.59
C SER A 107 -20.52 -28.97 42.77
N SER A 108 -20.62 -30.19 43.30
CA SER A 108 -21.33 -31.30 42.64
C SER A 108 -22.81 -31.00 42.37
N SER A 109 -23.43 -30.06 43.11
CA SER A 109 -24.79 -29.59 42.85
C SER A 109 -24.96 -28.93 41.49
N ASP A 110 -23.89 -28.37 40.93
CA ASP A 110 -23.94 -27.66 39.64
C ASP A 110 -24.14 -28.62 38.45
N LEU A 111 -23.89 -29.91 38.68
CA LEU A 111 -24.11 -31.01 37.75
C LEU A 111 -25.49 -31.66 37.88
N GLU A 112 -26.31 -31.25 38.86
CA GLU A 112 -27.64 -31.82 39.04
C GLU A 112 -28.51 -31.60 37.79
N GLY A 113 -29.16 -32.67 37.34
CA GLY A 113 -29.98 -32.68 36.13
C GLY A 113 -29.21 -32.78 34.82
N LEU A 114 -27.87 -32.81 34.84
CA LEU A 114 -27.05 -33.01 33.65
C LEU A 114 -26.84 -34.49 33.33
N THR A 115 -26.60 -34.79 32.06
CA THR A 115 -26.35 -36.17 31.61
C THR A 115 -24.90 -36.56 31.89
N GLN A 116 -24.68 -37.53 32.79
CA GLN A 116 -23.36 -38.13 33.00
C GLN A 116 -23.11 -39.26 32.00
N VAL A 117 -21.94 -39.23 31.37
CA VAL A 117 -21.36 -40.30 30.57
C VAL A 117 -20.31 -41.03 31.40
N THR A 118 -20.28 -42.36 31.28
CA THR A 118 -19.39 -43.27 32.01
C THR A 118 -18.68 -44.21 31.05
N ASP A 119 -17.69 -44.96 31.52
CA ASP A 119 -16.97 -45.97 30.72
C ASP A 119 -17.85 -47.09 30.16
N LYS A 120 -19.12 -47.18 30.59
CA LYS A 120 -20.09 -48.17 30.10
C LYS A 120 -20.93 -47.65 28.94
N ASP A 121 -20.89 -46.35 28.67
CA ASP A 121 -21.69 -45.71 27.63
C ASP A 121 -21.02 -45.86 26.27
N SER A 122 -21.84 -46.05 25.24
CA SER A 122 -21.40 -46.17 23.85
C SER A 122 -22.43 -45.57 22.91
N ILE A 123 -21.97 -45.04 21.78
CA ILE A 123 -22.82 -44.58 20.68
C ILE A 123 -22.17 -44.93 19.33
N SER A 124 -22.98 -45.31 18.35
CA SER A 124 -22.50 -45.67 17.02
C SER A 124 -23.21 -44.87 15.93
N TYR A 125 -22.45 -44.44 14.93
CA TYR A 125 -22.97 -43.78 13.73
C TYR A 125 -22.49 -44.50 12.48
N THR A 126 -23.39 -44.68 11.52
CA THR A 126 -23.05 -45.18 10.18
C THR A 126 -23.07 -44.03 9.19
N VAL A 127 -21.96 -43.83 8.50
CA VAL A 127 -21.83 -42.77 7.49
C VAL A 127 -21.47 -43.36 6.14
N THR A 128 -22.00 -42.75 5.08
CA THR A 128 -21.66 -43.09 3.70
C THR A 128 -20.65 -42.09 3.15
N MET A 129 -19.40 -42.52 2.95
CA MET A 129 -18.37 -41.69 2.32
C MET A 129 -17.96 -42.31 0.98
N LYS A 130 -18.09 -41.56 -0.12
CA LYS A 130 -17.76 -42.02 -1.49
C LYS A 130 -18.42 -43.36 -1.86
N GLY A 131 -19.68 -43.55 -1.46
CA GLY A 131 -20.46 -44.77 -1.73
C GLY A 131 -20.13 -45.96 -0.82
N LYS A 132 -19.26 -45.81 0.17
CA LYS A 132 -18.93 -46.85 1.16
C LYS A 132 -19.49 -46.49 2.52
N GLU A 133 -20.24 -47.41 3.13
CA GLU A 133 -20.70 -47.29 4.51
C GLU A 133 -19.60 -47.68 5.49
N THR A 134 -19.44 -46.89 6.55
CA THR A 134 -18.52 -47.17 7.65
C THR A 134 -19.22 -46.81 8.96
N THR A 135 -19.20 -47.75 9.92
CA THR A 135 -19.73 -47.53 11.26
C THR A 135 -18.60 -47.15 12.21
N TYR A 136 -18.78 -46.04 12.92
CA TYR A 136 -17.88 -45.57 13.98
C TYR A 136 -18.58 -45.76 15.32
N THR A 137 -17.88 -46.37 16.27
CA THR A 137 -18.35 -46.55 17.65
C THR A 137 -17.47 -45.73 18.57
N TYR A 138 -18.12 -44.92 19.41
CA TYR A 138 -17.49 -44.08 20.42
C TYR A 138 -17.88 -44.64 21.79
N GLU A 139 -16.90 -44.89 22.66
CA GLU A 139 -17.09 -45.55 23.95
C GLU A 139 -16.53 -44.67 25.08
N GLY A 140 -17.10 -44.82 26.28
CA GLY A 140 -16.69 -44.06 27.46
C GLY A 140 -16.80 -42.56 27.23
N LYS A 141 -15.74 -41.82 27.58
CA LYS A 141 -15.67 -40.36 27.40
C LYS A 141 -15.96 -39.90 25.97
N ASP A 142 -15.60 -40.70 24.95
CA ASP A 142 -15.78 -40.30 23.55
C ASP A 142 -17.26 -40.35 23.13
N ALA A 143 -18.11 -41.07 23.88
CA ALA A 143 -19.56 -41.09 23.64
C ALA A 143 -20.23 -39.74 23.94
N LEU A 144 -19.53 -38.78 24.56
CA LEU A 144 -19.98 -37.41 24.74
C LEU A 144 -20.35 -36.70 23.42
N CYS A 145 -19.72 -37.08 22.31
CA CYS A 145 -19.93 -36.45 21.00
C CYS A 145 -21.40 -36.44 20.53
N GLY A 146 -22.21 -37.40 20.99
CA GLY A 146 -23.63 -37.51 20.66
C GLY A 146 -24.59 -37.19 21.80
N LYS A 147 -24.13 -36.47 22.81
CA LYS A 147 -24.93 -36.12 23.99
C LYS A 147 -25.28 -34.63 24.00
N PRO A 148 -26.39 -34.23 24.64
CA PRO A 148 -26.80 -32.83 24.72
C PRO A 148 -25.74 -31.92 25.35
N SER A 149 -25.90 -30.60 25.16
CA SER A 149 -25.09 -29.59 25.84
C SER A 149 -25.02 -29.82 27.35
N TYR A 150 -23.85 -29.55 27.92
CA TYR A 150 -23.46 -29.76 29.32
C TYR A 150 -23.42 -31.22 29.80
N SER A 151 -23.61 -32.21 28.91
CA SER A 151 -23.30 -33.60 29.25
C SER A 151 -21.83 -33.72 29.64
N TYR A 152 -21.52 -34.58 30.61
CA TYR A 152 -20.19 -34.61 31.20
C TYR A 152 -19.66 -36.01 31.51
N TYR A 153 -18.33 -36.14 31.54
CA TYR A 153 -17.60 -37.34 31.96
C TYR A 153 -16.61 -36.95 33.06
N VAL A 154 -16.58 -37.68 34.18
CA VAL A 154 -15.72 -37.35 35.33
C VAL A 154 -14.27 -37.74 35.06
N LEU A 155 -13.35 -36.80 35.25
CA LEU A 155 -11.91 -37.03 35.12
C LEU A 155 -11.32 -37.51 36.44
N ASN A 156 -10.38 -38.45 36.35
CA ASN A 156 -9.66 -38.99 37.51
C ASN A 156 -8.47 -38.11 37.94
N GLU A 157 -8.04 -37.19 37.08
CA GLU A 157 -6.89 -36.31 37.29
C GLU A 157 -7.22 -34.88 36.84
N ALA A 158 -6.53 -33.90 37.44
CA ALA A 158 -6.65 -32.51 37.04
C ALA A 158 -5.98 -32.29 35.67
N PRO A 159 -6.69 -31.73 34.68
CA PRO A 159 -6.11 -31.42 33.38
C PRO A 159 -5.17 -30.21 33.47
N ALA A 160 -4.20 -30.13 32.55
CA ALA A 160 -3.23 -29.04 32.49
C ALA A 160 -3.90 -27.67 32.23
N ALA A 161 -5.02 -27.68 31.52
CA ALA A 161 -5.88 -26.53 31.30
C ALA A 161 -7.35 -26.92 31.36
N TYR A 162 -8.17 -26.00 31.83
CA TYR A 162 -9.60 -26.15 32.04
C TYR A 162 -10.29 -24.79 32.08
N LYS A 163 -11.61 -24.80 31.92
CA LYS A 163 -12.48 -23.67 32.27
C LYS A 163 -13.09 -23.90 33.64
N VAL A 164 -13.49 -22.85 34.35
CA VAL A 164 -14.24 -22.94 35.60
C VAL A 164 -15.72 -22.73 35.28
N MET A 165 -16.59 -23.66 35.66
CA MET A 165 -18.03 -23.47 35.55
C MET A 165 -18.55 -22.68 36.75
N SER A 166 -19.45 -21.75 36.49
CA SER A 166 -20.21 -21.02 37.51
C SER A 166 -21.70 -21.11 37.20
N VAL A 167 -22.51 -21.40 38.21
CA VAL A 167 -23.97 -21.45 38.11
C VAL A 167 -24.58 -20.35 38.96
N LYS A 168 -25.32 -19.44 38.33
CA LYS A 168 -26.03 -18.35 39.01
C LYS A 168 -27.46 -18.28 38.50
N ASP A 169 -28.43 -18.33 39.42
CA ASP A 169 -29.87 -18.31 39.10
C ASP A 169 -30.28 -19.41 38.10
N GLY A 170 -29.59 -20.56 38.14
CA GLY A 170 -29.80 -21.69 37.21
C GLY A 170 -29.14 -21.53 35.83
N VAL A 171 -28.52 -20.38 35.55
CA VAL A 171 -27.78 -20.10 34.32
C VAL A 171 -26.32 -20.50 34.50
N ARG A 172 -25.80 -21.25 33.52
CA ARG A 172 -24.40 -21.70 33.49
C ARG A 172 -23.54 -20.69 32.74
N SER A 173 -22.32 -20.50 33.20
CA SER A 173 -21.30 -19.67 32.56
C SER A 173 -19.93 -20.30 32.79
N PHE A 174 -18.98 -19.98 31.91
CA PHE A 174 -17.62 -20.53 31.96
C PHE A 174 -16.60 -19.40 32.02
N SER A 175 -15.46 -19.63 32.68
CA SER A 175 -14.31 -18.73 32.64
C SER A 175 -13.54 -18.86 31.32
N ALA A 176 -12.59 -17.95 31.07
CA ALA A 176 -11.50 -18.17 30.13
C ALA A 176 -10.74 -19.46 30.50
N VAL A 177 -10.07 -20.08 29.52
CA VAL A 177 -9.15 -21.19 29.80
C VAL A 177 -8.06 -20.72 30.77
N ASN A 178 -7.81 -21.50 31.82
CA ASN A 178 -6.83 -21.17 32.85
C ASN A 178 -5.36 -21.49 32.44
N ALA A 179 -5.01 -21.25 31.17
CA ALA A 179 -3.68 -21.50 30.64
C ALA A 179 -3.17 -20.27 29.90
N GLU A 180 -1.89 -19.95 30.09
CA GLU A 180 -1.24 -18.91 29.31
C GLU A 180 -1.02 -19.40 27.86
N ALA A 181 -1.46 -18.61 26.89
CA ALA A 181 -1.23 -18.88 25.50
C ALA A 181 0.27 -18.74 25.16
N THR A 182 0.86 -19.77 24.57
CA THR A 182 2.30 -19.77 24.22
C THR A 182 2.52 -19.70 22.71
N ALA A 183 3.48 -18.89 22.26
CA ALA A 183 3.76 -18.72 20.84
C ALA A 183 4.21 -20.05 20.19
N ILE A 184 3.90 -20.22 18.91
CA ILE A 184 4.53 -21.25 18.07
C ILE A 184 5.67 -20.57 17.29
N GLU A 185 6.90 -20.73 17.78
CA GLU A 185 8.08 -20.14 17.13
C GLU A 185 8.25 -20.65 15.70
N GLY A 186 8.49 -19.74 14.77
CA GLY A 186 8.69 -20.04 13.34
C GLY A 186 7.40 -20.28 12.54
N ALA A 187 6.24 -20.38 13.20
CA ALA A 187 4.97 -20.53 12.50
C ALA A 187 4.63 -19.28 11.68
N SER A 188 4.03 -19.50 10.53
CA SER A 188 3.53 -18.43 9.65
C SER A 188 2.13 -18.75 9.15
N ALA A 189 1.39 -17.71 8.76
CA ALA A 189 0.09 -17.84 8.16
C ALA A 189 0.03 -17.02 6.87
N VAL A 190 -0.70 -17.52 5.88
CA VAL A 190 -0.92 -16.83 4.61
C VAL A 190 -2.42 -16.84 4.33
N LEU A 191 -2.98 -15.68 4.03
CA LEU A 191 -4.37 -15.54 3.63
C LEU A 191 -4.48 -15.73 2.11
N LYS A 192 -5.48 -16.50 1.68
CA LYS A 192 -5.89 -16.67 0.30
C LYS A 192 -7.38 -16.34 0.19
N GLN A 193 -7.74 -15.57 -0.82
CA GLN A 193 -9.13 -15.28 -1.13
C GLN A 193 -9.71 -16.36 -2.06
N ASP A 194 -11.00 -16.63 -1.90
CA ASP A 194 -11.79 -17.55 -2.74
C ASP A 194 -11.12 -18.92 -2.92
N ASP A 195 -10.84 -19.60 -1.79
CA ASP A 195 -10.42 -20.99 -1.82
C ASP A 195 -11.61 -21.89 -2.14
N SER A 196 -11.35 -23.04 -2.75
CA SER A 196 -12.33 -24.11 -2.98
C SER A 196 -13.24 -24.47 -1.79
N HIS A 197 -12.84 -24.14 -0.57
CA HIS A 197 -13.53 -24.45 0.67
C HIS A 197 -14.13 -23.22 1.39
N ALA A 198 -13.68 -21.98 1.12
CA ALA A 198 -14.13 -20.78 1.83
C ALA A 198 -13.83 -19.47 1.05
N ASP A 199 -14.63 -18.42 1.29
CA ASP A 199 -14.46 -17.10 0.67
C ASP A 199 -13.13 -16.43 1.12
N VAL A 200 -12.75 -16.64 2.37
CA VAL A 200 -11.43 -16.29 2.91
C VAL A 200 -10.83 -17.53 3.56
N ALA A 201 -9.66 -17.95 3.11
CA ALA A 201 -8.92 -19.08 3.67
C ALA A 201 -7.58 -18.64 4.23
N ILE A 202 -7.17 -19.23 5.35
CA ILE A 202 -5.86 -19.02 5.96
C ILE A 202 -5.13 -20.35 5.99
N LYS A 203 -3.95 -20.41 5.38
CA LYS A 203 -3.06 -21.57 5.44
C LYS A 203 -1.95 -21.30 6.43
N VAL A 204 -1.90 -22.12 7.47
CA VAL A 204 -0.86 -22.09 8.50
C VAL A 204 0.26 -23.06 8.13
N LYS A 205 1.50 -22.62 8.30
CA LYS A 205 2.74 -23.36 8.00
C LYS A 205 3.64 -23.41 9.24
N ASP A 206 4.56 -24.37 9.23
CA ASP A 206 5.62 -24.52 10.23
C ASP A 206 5.10 -24.77 11.66
N VAL A 207 4.02 -25.55 11.75
CA VAL A 207 3.36 -25.96 13.01
C VAL A 207 3.37 -27.48 13.23
N ASP A 208 4.20 -28.20 12.47
CA ASP A 208 4.24 -29.66 12.47
C ASP A 208 4.52 -30.23 13.86
N GLY A 209 3.74 -31.24 14.26
CA GLY A 209 3.83 -31.87 15.57
C GLY A 209 3.21 -31.08 16.72
N ILE A 210 2.85 -29.81 16.51
CA ILE A 210 2.14 -28.97 17.50
C ILE A 210 0.65 -28.91 17.13
N VAL A 211 0.36 -28.37 15.94
CA VAL A 211 -0.99 -28.30 15.39
C VAL A 211 -1.15 -29.44 14.38
N THR A 212 -2.10 -30.32 14.63
CA THR A 212 -2.43 -31.42 13.72
C THR A 212 -3.93 -31.44 13.45
N LYS A 213 -4.34 -32.11 12.37
CA LYS A 213 -5.76 -32.30 12.05
C LYS A 213 -6.57 -33.02 13.14
N ASP A 214 -5.91 -33.72 14.05
CA ASP A 214 -6.54 -34.57 15.07
C ASP A 214 -6.37 -33.99 16.49
N ASN A 215 -5.75 -32.81 16.64
CA ASN A 215 -5.41 -32.22 17.95
C ASN A 215 -5.98 -30.79 18.18
N VAL A 216 -6.87 -30.29 17.32
CA VAL A 216 -7.42 -28.92 17.44
C VAL A 216 -8.89 -28.99 17.85
N LYS A 217 -9.26 -28.31 18.94
CA LYS A 217 -10.65 -28.18 19.42
C LYS A 217 -11.32 -26.90 18.95
N GLY A 218 -10.57 -25.81 18.94
CA GLY A 218 -11.06 -24.49 18.60
C GLY A 218 -9.93 -23.61 18.11
N VAL A 219 -10.30 -22.57 17.37
CA VAL A 219 -9.39 -21.54 16.87
C VAL A 219 -10.09 -20.20 17.03
N THR A 220 -9.35 -19.17 17.41
CA THR A 220 -9.84 -17.79 17.43
C THR A 220 -8.94 -16.89 16.61
N LEU A 221 -9.55 -15.92 15.95
CA LEU A 221 -8.91 -14.87 15.15
C LEU A 221 -9.05 -13.56 15.90
N HIS A 222 -7.94 -12.85 16.08
CA HIS A 222 -7.87 -11.56 16.77
C HIS A 222 -7.39 -10.53 15.78
N THR A 223 -7.95 -9.32 15.82
CA THR A 223 -7.55 -8.21 14.96
C THR A 223 -6.94 -7.06 15.73
N THR A 224 -6.17 -6.22 15.04
CA THR A 224 -5.49 -5.05 15.62
C THR A 224 -6.42 -4.03 16.26
N ASP A 225 -7.70 -3.99 15.86
CA ASP A 225 -8.73 -3.12 16.43
C ASP A 225 -9.49 -3.75 17.63
N GLY A 226 -9.10 -4.95 18.05
CA GLY A 226 -9.69 -5.67 19.18
C GLY A 226 -10.86 -6.58 18.83
N THR A 227 -11.18 -6.78 17.54
CA THR A 227 -12.21 -7.75 17.12
C THR A 227 -11.74 -9.17 17.40
N PHE A 228 -12.68 -10.01 17.82
CA PHE A 228 -12.44 -11.39 18.19
C PHE A 228 -13.48 -12.31 17.54
N GLU A 229 -13.02 -13.37 16.88
CA GLU A 229 -13.89 -14.31 16.16
C GLU A 229 -13.47 -15.76 16.44
N GLY A 230 -14.44 -16.61 16.77
CA GLY A 230 -14.21 -18.03 17.04
C GLY A 230 -14.61 -18.92 15.87
N LEU A 231 -13.79 -19.90 15.51
CA LEU A 231 -14.01 -20.80 14.38
C LEU A 231 -14.57 -22.16 14.82
N ARG A 232 -15.39 -22.77 13.95
CA ARG A 232 -16.06 -24.06 14.13
C ARG A 232 -15.22 -25.22 13.57
N HIS A 233 -15.19 -26.34 14.28
CA HIS A 233 -14.41 -27.51 13.88
C HIS A 233 -14.95 -28.17 12.59
N VAL A 234 -14.07 -28.70 11.74
CA VAL A 234 -14.38 -29.39 10.46
C VAL A 234 -15.04 -28.52 9.37
N TYR A 235 -15.68 -27.42 9.76
CA TYR A 235 -16.28 -26.42 8.90
C TYR A 235 -15.28 -25.31 8.59
N GLU A 236 -14.96 -24.45 9.56
CA GLU A 236 -13.94 -23.40 9.39
C GLU A 236 -12.54 -23.89 9.69
N ILE A 237 -12.39 -24.82 10.64
CA ILE A 237 -11.10 -25.43 10.99
C ILE A 237 -10.95 -26.72 10.21
N TYR A 238 -10.37 -26.63 9.02
CA TYR A 238 -10.14 -27.75 8.14
C TYR A 238 -8.71 -28.30 8.29
N LYS A 239 -8.57 -29.58 8.65
CA LYS A 239 -7.27 -30.26 8.85
C LYS A 239 -6.35 -29.57 9.89
N GLY A 240 -6.90 -28.74 10.77
CA GLY A 240 -6.15 -27.96 11.78
C GLY A 240 -5.34 -26.79 11.20
N THR A 241 -4.64 -27.00 10.09
CA THR A 241 -3.74 -26.00 9.47
C THR A 241 -4.35 -25.24 8.30
N LYS A 242 -5.61 -25.52 7.94
CA LYS A 242 -6.37 -24.73 6.97
C LYS A 242 -7.59 -24.15 7.67
N LEU A 243 -7.63 -22.85 7.81
CA LEU A 243 -8.77 -22.14 8.35
C LEU A 243 -9.51 -21.50 7.18
N GLY A 244 -10.80 -21.27 7.31
CA GLY A 244 -11.50 -20.43 6.36
C GLY A 244 -12.92 -20.15 6.77
N PHE A 245 -13.41 -18.98 6.39
CA PHE A 245 -14.75 -18.51 6.70
C PHE A 245 -15.41 -17.96 5.46
N SER A 246 -16.73 -18.13 5.40
CA SER A 246 -17.57 -17.52 4.37
C SER A 246 -18.09 -16.17 4.85
N VAL A 247 -18.23 -15.25 3.90
CA VAL A 247 -18.70 -13.88 4.13
C VAL A 247 -19.92 -13.57 3.24
N SER A 248 -20.39 -14.58 2.51
CA SER A 248 -21.53 -14.53 1.61
C SER A 248 -22.42 -15.76 1.76
N GLY A 249 -23.69 -15.63 1.37
CA GLY A 249 -24.68 -16.70 1.47
C GLY A 249 -25.15 -17.01 2.90
N ASP A 250 -25.69 -18.22 3.11
CA ASP A 250 -26.33 -18.65 4.36
C ASP A 250 -25.35 -18.81 5.56
N ASN A 251 -24.04 -18.59 5.37
CA ASN A 251 -23.00 -18.79 6.39
C ASN A 251 -22.05 -17.57 6.52
N ALA A 252 -22.56 -16.36 6.30
CA ALA A 252 -21.80 -15.10 6.34
C ALA A 252 -21.55 -14.60 7.79
N ASP A 253 -21.09 -15.49 8.68
CA ASP A 253 -21.07 -15.25 10.13
C ASP A 253 -19.84 -14.45 10.61
N HIS A 254 -18.82 -14.29 9.76
CA HIS A 254 -17.54 -13.65 10.11
C HIS A 254 -17.30 -12.31 9.40
N ASN A 255 -18.37 -11.61 9.04
CA ASN A 255 -18.29 -10.31 8.36
C ASN A 255 -17.57 -9.24 9.19
N ALA A 256 -17.52 -9.39 10.52
CA ALA A 256 -16.81 -8.46 11.39
C ALA A 256 -15.29 -8.45 11.17
N LEU A 257 -14.72 -9.46 10.48
CA LEU A 257 -13.31 -9.49 10.09
C LEU A 257 -13.02 -8.68 8.82
N LEU A 258 -14.02 -8.41 7.99
CA LEU A 258 -13.83 -7.75 6.70
C LEU A 258 -13.18 -6.38 6.87
N GLY A 259 -12.14 -6.10 6.08
CA GLY A 259 -11.39 -4.85 6.09
C GLY A 259 -10.46 -4.65 7.29
N LYS A 260 -10.29 -5.68 8.15
CA LYS A 260 -9.44 -5.63 9.34
C LYS A 260 -8.20 -6.48 9.18
N THR A 261 -7.20 -6.23 10.03
CA THR A 261 -5.97 -7.02 10.07
C THR A 261 -6.04 -8.04 11.19
N ILE A 262 -5.97 -9.34 10.87
CA ILE A 262 -5.78 -10.40 11.87
C ILE A 262 -4.33 -10.37 12.33
N ASP A 263 -4.11 -10.04 13.60
CA ASP A 263 -2.79 -9.93 14.21
C ASP A 263 -2.38 -11.17 15.03
N LYS A 264 -3.34 -12.02 15.38
CA LYS A 264 -3.09 -13.24 16.15
C LYS A 264 -4.13 -14.33 15.88
N ILE A 265 -3.62 -15.54 15.67
CA ILE A 265 -4.41 -16.78 15.57
C ILE A 265 -4.13 -17.63 16.80
N THR A 266 -5.15 -17.95 17.59
CA THR A 266 -5.00 -18.75 18.82
C THR A 266 -5.68 -20.11 18.68
N TYR A 267 -4.95 -21.18 18.95
CA TYR A 267 -5.34 -22.58 18.91
C TYR A 267 -5.60 -23.13 20.31
N TYR A 268 -6.71 -23.84 20.47
CA TYR A 268 -7.04 -24.61 21.67
C TYR A 268 -6.90 -26.11 21.34
N LEU A 269 -5.96 -26.80 21.99
CA LEU A 269 -5.58 -28.17 21.62
C LEU A 269 -6.27 -29.24 22.49
N ASN A 270 -6.25 -30.52 22.04
CA ASN A 270 -6.95 -31.59 22.75
C ASN A 270 -6.35 -31.91 24.13
N ASP A 271 -5.06 -31.67 24.32
CA ASP A 271 -4.35 -31.81 25.59
C ASP A 271 -4.62 -30.65 26.58
N GLY A 272 -5.40 -29.66 26.16
CA GLY A 272 -5.74 -28.47 26.94
C GLY A 272 -4.81 -27.28 26.69
N THR A 273 -3.66 -27.47 26.05
CA THR A 273 -2.72 -26.36 25.83
C THR A 273 -3.30 -25.31 24.86
N VAL A 274 -2.90 -24.06 25.08
CA VAL A 274 -3.27 -22.92 24.24
C VAL A 274 -2.03 -22.39 23.54
N ARG A 275 -2.06 -22.36 22.20
CA ARG A 275 -0.94 -21.95 21.36
C ARG A 275 -1.34 -20.79 20.47
N TYR A 276 -0.45 -19.86 20.16
CA TYR A 276 -0.78 -18.78 19.23
C TYR A 276 0.31 -18.53 18.19
N ILE A 277 -0.12 -17.88 17.11
CA ILE A 277 0.74 -17.41 16.02
C ILE A 277 0.46 -15.91 15.88
N ALA A 278 1.51 -15.09 15.90
CA ALA A 278 1.42 -13.67 15.56
C ALA A 278 1.40 -13.51 14.04
N THR A 279 0.55 -12.64 13.53
CA THR A 279 0.31 -12.46 12.09
C THR A 279 0.13 -10.98 11.74
N ASP A 280 0.02 -10.69 10.45
CA ASP A 280 -0.36 -9.38 9.92
C ASP A 280 -1.20 -9.61 8.65
N LEU A 281 -2.32 -10.33 8.81
CA LEU A 281 -3.15 -10.75 7.68
C LEU A 281 -4.28 -9.74 7.48
N ALA A 282 -4.13 -8.90 6.46
CA ALA A 282 -5.22 -8.03 6.01
C ALA A 282 -6.36 -8.88 5.42
N VAL A 283 -7.50 -8.89 6.10
CA VAL A 283 -8.74 -9.48 5.61
C VAL A 283 -9.39 -8.47 4.65
N PRO A 284 -9.68 -8.86 3.41
CA PRO A 284 -10.27 -7.96 2.44
C PRO A 284 -11.62 -7.42 2.91
N ASP A 285 -11.94 -6.17 2.57
CA ASP A 285 -13.29 -5.64 2.75
C ASP A 285 -14.16 -6.08 1.57
N LEU A 286 -14.97 -7.13 1.79
CA LEU A 286 -15.82 -7.72 0.76
C LEU A 286 -17.21 -7.06 0.69
N ALA A 287 -17.53 -6.11 1.59
CA ALA A 287 -18.82 -5.43 1.65
C ALA A 287 -18.88 -4.12 0.84
N ASN A 288 -17.74 -3.63 0.37
CA ASN A 288 -17.64 -2.35 -0.34
C ASN A 288 -17.83 -2.51 -1.85
N ASP A 289 -19.09 -2.62 -2.29
CA ASP A 289 -19.54 -2.43 -3.68
C ASP A 289 -19.32 -0.98 -4.14
N LYS A 290 -18.06 -0.55 -4.20
CA LYS A 290 -17.71 0.69 -4.87
C LYS A 290 -17.71 0.42 -6.37
N VAL A 291 -18.44 1.27 -7.11
CA VAL A 291 -18.25 1.51 -8.56
C VAL A 291 -16.75 1.49 -8.84
N LEU A 292 -16.30 0.82 -9.91
CA LEU A 292 -14.88 0.71 -10.30
C LEU A 292 -14.27 2.13 -10.39
N PRO A 293 -13.73 2.70 -9.29
CA PRO A 293 -13.63 4.15 -9.17
C PRO A 293 -12.46 4.69 -9.98
N LYS A 294 -11.65 3.78 -10.53
CA LYS A 294 -10.42 4.02 -11.25
C LYS A 294 -10.29 3.19 -12.53
N VAL A 295 -11.35 2.49 -12.97
CA VAL A 295 -11.33 1.99 -14.35
C VAL A 295 -11.75 3.14 -15.22
N SER A 296 -10.73 3.78 -15.71
CA SER A 296 -10.76 5.16 -16.07
C SER A 296 -11.36 5.35 -17.46
N GLY A 297 -12.56 5.90 -17.48
CA GLY A 297 -13.42 6.11 -18.63
C GLY A 297 -14.87 6.27 -18.15
N GLU A 298 -15.76 6.73 -19.01
CA GLU A 298 -17.18 6.82 -18.65
C GLU A 298 -17.74 5.41 -18.46
N SER A 299 -18.67 5.26 -17.50
CA SER A 299 -19.39 4.00 -17.33
C SER A 299 -20.06 3.62 -18.65
N GLY A 300 -19.78 2.41 -19.14
CA GLY A 300 -20.23 1.92 -20.45
C GLY A 300 -19.18 2.00 -21.54
N THR A 301 -17.94 2.40 -21.24
CA THR A 301 -16.86 2.46 -22.25
C THR A 301 -16.41 1.06 -22.66
N THR A 302 -16.35 0.83 -23.97
CA THR A 302 -15.77 -0.38 -24.58
C THR A 302 -14.37 -0.07 -25.11
N TYR A 303 -13.40 -0.90 -24.74
CA TYR A 303 -12.01 -0.81 -25.17
C TYR A 303 -11.67 -1.88 -26.22
N LYS A 304 -10.77 -1.52 -27.14
CA LYS A 304 -10.15 -2.39 -28.15
C LYS A 304 -8.63 -2.36 -28.01
N PRO A 305 -7.87 -3.32 -28.59
CA PRO A 305 -6.42 -3.33 -28.52
C PRO A 305 -5.80 -2.01 -29.01
N LEU A 306 -4.91 -1.43 -28.19
CA LEU A 306 -4.28 -0.14 -28.47
C LEU A 306 -3.39 -0.21 -29.71
N PHE A 307 -2.45 -1.16 -29.72
CA PHE A 307 -1.39 -1.21 -30.73
C PHE A 307 -1.89 -1.54 -32.14
N GLU A 308 -2.99 -2.29 -32.28
CA GLU A 308 -3.69 -2.49 -33.56
C GLU A 308 -4.33 -1.20 -34.10
N THR A 309 -4.60 -0.23 -33.22
CA THR A 309 -5.19 1.05 -33.58
C THR A 309 -4.11 2.05 -33.97
N ILE A 310 -3.14 2.29 -33.10
CA ILE A 310 -2.16 3.38 -33.28
C ILE A 310 -1.09 3.08 -34.33
N THR A 311 -0.90 1.83 -34.74
CA THR A 311 0.07 1.42 -35.77
C THR A 311 -0.52 1.31 -37.19
N GLN A 312 -1.79 1.69 -37.39
CA GLN A 312 -2.40 1.65 -38.72
C GLN A 312 -1.67 2.57 -39.70
N PRO A 313 -1.51 2.19 -40.98
CA PRO A 313 -0.74 2.97 -41.97
C PRO A 313 -1.20 4.41 -42.14
N LYS A 314 -2.48 4.71 -41.89
CA LYS A 314 -3.01 6.08 -41.94
C LYS A 314 -2.35 7.04 -40.94
N TYR A 315 -1.68 6.51 -39.92
CA TYR A 315 -0.97 7.27 -38.90
C TYR A 315 0.55 7.33 -39.10
N ASP A 316 1.08 6.75 -40.19
CA ASP A 316 2.54 6.69 -40.40
C ASP A 316 3.18 8.08 -40.43
N LYS A 317 2.48 9.08 -40.99
CA LYS A 317 2.95 10.47 -40.97
C LYS A 317 3.08 11.03 -39.54
N LEU A 318 2.14 10.71 -38.65
CA LEU A 318 2.20 11.17 -37.25
C LEU A 318 3.42 10.57 -36.56
N TRP A 319 3.62 9.26 -36.68
CA TRP A 319 4.80 8.57 -36.14
C TRP A 319 6.11 9.18 -36.64
N HIS A 320 6.21 9.43 -37.94
CA HIS A 320 7.37 10.07 -38.54
C HIS A 320 7.60 11.46 -37.93
N ASP A 321 6.60 12.34 -37.96
CA ASP A 321 6.73 13.72 -37.52
C ASP A 321 7.07 13.84 -36.02
N TYR A 322 6.47 13.02 -35.15
CA TYR A 322 6.77 13.05 -33.71
C TYR A 322 8.19 12.55 -33.42
N ILE A 323 8.61 11.47 -34.07
CA ILE A 323 9.96 10.93 -33.88
C ILE A 323 11.00 11.90 -34.44
N ALA A 324 10.73 12.54 -35.58
CA ALA A 324 11.59 13.58 -36.15
C ALA A 324 11.81 14.74 -35.18
N ALA A 325 10.78 15.11 -34.40
CA ALA A 325 10.90 16.20 -33.43
C ALA A 325 11.73 15.82 -32.19
N VAL A 326 11.59 14.61 -31.66
CA VAL A 326 12.28 14.19 -30.42
C VAL A 326 13.67 13.60 -30.68
N ALA A 327 13.84 12.86 -31.77
CA ALA A 327 15.10 12.20 -32.14
C ALA A 327 15.88 12.97 -33.23
N GLY A 328 15.23 13.87 -33.98
CA GLY A 328 15.82 14.63 -35.08
C GLY A 328 15.49 14.04 -36.46
N ASP A 329 15.49 14.91 -37.48
CA ASP A 329 15.31 14.52 -38.89
C ASP A 329 16.68 14.33 -39.55
N ASP A 330 17.31 13.18 -39.26
CA ASP A 330 18.56 12.76 -39.90
C ASP A 330 18.35 11.53 -40.80
N GLU A 331 19.42 11.07 -41.46
CA GLU A 331 19.36 9.92 -42.38
C GLU A 331 18.86 8.61 -41.74
N ASN A 332 18.79 8.53 -40.40
CA ASN A 332 18.35 7.36 -39.64
C ASN A 332 16.92 7.49 -39.08
N LEU A 333 16.17 8.54 -39.42
CA LEU A 333 14.81 8.76 -38.92
C LEU A 333 13.89 7.56 -39.18
N GLU A 334 13.83 7.06 -40.41
CA GLU A 334 13.00 5.90 -40.78
C GLU A 334 13.38 4.63 -39.99
N GLY A 335 14.67 4.43 -39.75
CA GLY A 335 15.17 3.34 -38.91
C GLY A 335 14.69 3.46 -37.46
N THR A 336 14.69 4.69 -36.93
CA THR A 336 14.20 5.01 -35.58
C THR A 336 12.69 4.82 -35.48
N VAL A 337 11.92 5.29 -36.46
CA VAL A 337 10.46 5.07 -36.54
C VAL A 337 10.14 3.58 -36.52
N GLN A 338 10.84 2.80 -37.35
CA GLN A 338 10.60 1.37 -37.41
C GLN A 338 11.01 0.66 -36.12
N PHE A 339 12.13 1.06 -35.50
CA PHE A 339 12.60 0.52 -34.23
C PHE A 339 11.60 0.76 -33.10
N VAL A 340 11.11 1.98 -32.91
CA VAL A 340 10.15 2.31 -31.86
C VAL A 340 8.83 1.55 -32.06
N LYS A 341 8.37 1.40 -33.31
CA LYS A 341 7.19 0.57 -33.64
C LYS A 341 7.39 -0.92 -33.35
N THR A 342 8.62 -1.42 -33.17
CA THR A 342 8.84 -2.83 -32.82
C THR A 342 8.39 -3.17 -31.39
N PHE A 343 8.42 -2.20 -30.48
CA PHE A 343 7.94 -2.37 -29.11
C PHE A 343 6.44 -2.71 -29.06
N CYS A 344 5.68 -2.28 -30.07
CA CYS A 344 4.25 -2.54 -30.22
C CYS A 344 3.92 -3.96 -30.73
N GLN A 345 4.92 -4.78 -31.07
CA GLN A 345 4.75 -6.05 -31.81
C GLN A 345 4.92 -7.29 -30.94
N GLY A 346 5.19 -7.14 -29.64
CA GLY A 346 5.33 -8.28 -28.73
C GLY A 346 4.03 -9.10 -28.64
N THR A 347 4.16 -10.42 -28.77
CA THR A 347 3.04 -11.38 -28.72
C THR A 347 3.27 -12.56 -27.78
N GLU A 348 4.53 -12.80 -27.40
CA GLU A 348 4.89 -13.89 -26.51
C GLU A 348 4.80 -13.46 -25.05
N TYR A 349 4.32 -14.35 -24.18
CA TYR A 349 4.21 -14.11 -22.74
C TYR A 349 4.24 -15.45 -21.97
N GLY A 350 4.25 -15.34 -20.64
CA GLY A 350 4.23 -16.46 -19.72
C GLY A 350 5.59 -17.11 -19.50
N GLN A 351 5.62 -18.16 -18.68
CA GLN A 351 6.87 -18.75 -18.19
C GLN A 351 7.82 -19.20 -19.30
N ALA A 352 7.29 -19.75 -20.40
CA ALA A 352 8.10 -20.17 -21.54
C ALA A 352 8.82 -18.99 -22.20
N TYR A 353 8.20 -17.81 -22.24
CA TYR A 353 8.85 -16.59 -22.74
C TYR A 353 9.85 -16.02 -21.72
N ALA A 354 9.51 -16.05 -20.43
CA ALA A 354 10.45 -15.66 -19.38
C ALA A 354 11.74 -16.47 -19.43
N ASP A 355 11.66 -17.78 -19.66
CA ASP A 355 12.82 -18.66 -19.82
C ASP A 355 13.66 -18.28 -21.08
N LYS A 356 13.00 -17.89 -22.18
CA LYS A 356 13.68 -17.39 -23.38
C LYS A 356 14.43 -16.08 -23.11
N VAL A 357 13.78 -15.14 -22.42
CA VAL A 357 14.39 -13.85 -22.03
C VAL A 357 15.59 -14.08 -21.12
N ALA A 358 15.47 -14.96 -20.11
CA ALA A 358 16.57 -15.29 -19.21
C ALA A 358 17.77 -15.97 -19.93
N ALA A 359 17.50 -16.70 -21.02
CA ALA A 359 18.55 -17.29 -21.85
C ALA A 359 19.20 -16.29 -22.82
N ASN A 360 18.60 -15.12 -23.01
CA ASN A 360 19.08 -14.12 -23.96
C ASN A 360 20.28 -13.35 -23.41
N LYS A 361 21.40 -13.40 -24.12
CA LYS A 361 22.68 -12.85 -23.65
C LYS A 361 22.78 -11.34 -23.76
N ASP A 362 22.00 -10.72 -24.64
CA ASP A 362 21.96 -9.26 -24.80
C ASP A 362 20.93 -8.59 -23.90
N GLY A 363 20.14 -9.37 -23.15
CA GLY A 363 19.11 -8.87 -22.23
C GLY A 363 17.89 -8.28 -22.93
N SER A 364 17.73 -8.44 -24.25
CA SER A 364 16.56 -7.92 -24.97
C SER A 364 15.30 -8.73 -24.69
N PHE A 365 14.18 -8.02 -24.53
CA PHE A 365 12.84 -8.56 -24.33
C PHE A 365 11.79 -7.60 -24.90
N GLN A 366 10.56 -8.08 -25.04
CA GLN A 366 9.40 -7.29 -25.43
C GLN A 366 8.21 -7.68 -24.55
N PHE A 367 7.36 -6.71 -24.23
CA PHE A 367 6.08 -6.99 -23.60
C PHE A 367 5.06 -7.42 -24.63
N CYS A 368 4.26 -8.44 -24.29
CA CYS A 368 3.00 -8.67 -24.96
C CYS A 368 1.99 -7.64 -24.45
N CYS A 369 1.61 -6.69 -25.30
CA CYS A 369 0.63 -5.68 -24.93
C CYS A 369 -0.76 -5.89 -25.56
N GLN A 370 -0.99 -7.09 -26.07
CA GLN A 370 -2.25 -7.50 -26.68
C GLN A 370 -3.25 -8.00 -25.64
N PHE A 371 -4.51 -8.12 -26.06
CA PHE A 371 -5.50 -8.87 -25.28
C PHE A 371 -5.26 -10.36 -25.52
N ILE A 372 -5.26 -11.17 -24.48
CA ILE A 372 -4.96 -12.61 -24.56
C ILE A 372 -6.23 -13.46 -24.40
N ASN A 373 -6.09 -14.79 -24.35
CA ASN A 373 -7.15 -15.73 -23.96
C ASN A 373 -8.50 -15.55 -24.71
N GLY A 374 -8.44 -15.09 -25.97
CA GLY A 374 -9.61 -14.90 -26.83
C GLY A 374 -10.37 -13.58 -26.61
N ALA A 375 -9.94 -12.72 -25.69
CA ALA A 375 -10.52 -11.40 -25.48
C ALA A 375 -10.18 -10.45 -26.66
N ASN A 376 -11.14 -9.63 -27.07
CA ASN A 376 -10.96 -8.61 -28.10
C ASN A 376 -11.64 -7.27 -27.74
N ARG A 377 -12.72 -7.31 -26.96
CA ARG A 377 -13.32 -6.12 -26.37
C ARG A 377 -13.50 -6.31 -24.88
N ILE A 378 -13.24 -5.25 -24.13
CA ILE A 378 -13.53 -5.17 -22.69
C ILE A 378 -14.44 -3.97 -22.52
N THR A 379 -15.65 -4.20 -22.02
CA THR A 379 -16.62 -3.15 -21.71
C THR A 379 -16.72 -3.01 -20.21
N VAL A 380 -16.50 -1.80 -19.72
CA VAL A 380 -16.57 -1.49 -18.30
C VAL A 380 -17.81 -0.64 -18.08
N ASN A 381 -18.77 -1.15 -17.31
CA ASN A 381 -20.04 -0.49 -17.05
C ASN A 381 -20.38 -0.56 -15.55
N GLY A 382 -20.11 0.53 -14.83
CA GLY A 382 -20.30 0.60 -13.39
C GLY A 382 -19.35 -0.35 -12.67
N ASN A 383 -19.90 -1.38 -12.03
CA ASN A 383 -19.13 -2.47 -11.43
C ASN A 383 -19.06 -3.72 -12.32
N ASN A 384 -19.66 -3.70 -13.50
CA ASN A 384 -19.67 -4.83 -14.43
C ASN A 384 -18.52 -4.72 -15.44
N ILE A 385 -17.83 -5.83 -15.68
CA ILE A 385 -16.89 -5.97 -16.81
C ILE A 385 -17.38 -7.10 -17.71
N THR A 386 -17.64 -6.75 -18.97
CA THR A 386 -18.00 -7.69 -20.03
C THR A 386 -16.83 -7.83 -21.00
N VAL A 387 -16.44 -9.07 -21.31
CA VAL A 387 -15.39 -9.40 -22.28
C VAL A 387 -16.01 -10.13 -23.47
N THR A 388 -15.73 -9.64 -24.68
CA THR A 388 -16.14 -10.32 -25.92
C THR A 388 -14.94 -10.72 -26.77
N ASN A 389 -15.11 -11.79 -27.54
CA ASN A 389 -14.14 -12.21 -28.54
C ASN A 389 -14.24 -11.38 -29.84
N ALA A 390 -13.46 -11.75 -30.87
CA ALA A 390 -13.40 -11.06 -32.14
C ALA A 390 -14.71 -11.09 -32.93
N GLU A 391 -15.52 -12.14 -32.76
CA GLU A 391 -16.84 -12.27 -33.36
C GLU A 391 -17.93 -11.50 -32.60
N GLY A 392 -17.57 -10.84 -31.49
CA GLY A 392 -18.52 -10.13 -30.62
C GLY A 392 -19.30 -11.06 -29.69
N THR A 393 -18.88 -12.32 -29.55
CA THR A 393 -19.48 -13.26 -28.60
C THR A 393 -18.99 -12.94 -27.19
N GLU A 394 -19.90 -12.82 -26.25
CA GLU A 394 -19.60 -12.69 -24.82
C GLU A 394 -18.88 -13.95 -24.32
N ILE A 395 -17.69 -13.78 -23.74
CA ILE A 395 -16.90 -14.87 -23.14
C ILE A 395 -16.74 -14.70 -21.62
N SER A 396 -17.11 -13.54 -21.07
CA SER A 396 -17.16 -13.27 -19.64
C SER A 396 -18.03 -12.04 -19.37
N ASN A 397 -18.83 -12.07 -18.29
CA ASN A 397 -19.68 -10.96 -17.87
C ASN A 397 -20.00 -11.08 -16.38
N HIS A 398 -19.30 -10.31 -15.56
CA HIS A 398 -19.41 -10.39 -14.11
C HIS A 398 -19.38 -9.02 -13.45
N ASN A 399 -19.91 -8.96 -12.24
CA ASN A 399 -19.74 -7.82 -11.37
C ASN A 399 -18.45 -7.99 -10.55
N TYR A 400 -17.65 -6.95 -10.52
CA TYR A 400 -16.37 -6.87 -9.84
C TYR A 400 -16.44 -5.83 -8.73
N THR A 401 -15.72 -6.12 -7.66
CA THR A 401 -15.58 -5.20 -6.55
C THR A 401 -14.12 -4.80 -6.39
N TYR A 402 -13.87 -3.53 -6.07
CA TYR A 402 -12.52 -3.02 -5.81
C TYR A 402 -11.92 -3.63 -4.54
N ARG A 403 -10.66 -4.05 -4.60
CA ARG A 403 -9.93 -4.74 -3.51
C ARG A 403 -8.69 -4.01 -3.02
N GLY A 404 -8.47 -2.78 -3.48
CA GLY A 404 -7.32 -1.97 -3.08
C GLY A 404 -6.23 -1.93 -4.13
N VAL A 405 -5.05 -1.48 -3.70
CA VAL A 405 -3.86 -1.39 -4.55
C VAL A 405 -2.99 -2.61 -4.29
N VAL A 406 -2.46 -3.21 -5.34
CA VAL A 406 -1.51 -4.32 -5.29
C VAL A 406 -0.26 -3.98 -6.07
N THR A 407 0.89 -4.43 -5.57
CA THR A 407 2.16 -4.32 -6.28
C THR A 407 2.31 -5.48 -7.26
N VAL A 408 2.62 -5.17 -8.51
CA VAL A 408 3.10 -6.12 -9.52
C VAL A 408 4.61 -5.90 -9.66
N SER A 409 5.42 -6.95 -9.56
CA SER A 409 6.88 -6.80 -9.56
C SER A 409 7.62 -7.96 -10.20
N GLY A 410 8.84 -7.70 -10.68
CA GLY A 410 9.70 -8.72 -11.27
C GLY A 410 11.09 -8.19 -11.60
N GLU A 411 12.06 -9.11 -11.66
CA GLU A 411 13.42 -8.82 -12.11
C GLU A 411 13.47 -8.73 -13.64
N MET A 412 13.95 -7.60 -14.16
CA MET A 412 14.15 -7.37 -15.59
C MET A 412 15.64 -7.37 -15.96
N PRO A 413 16.04 -8.06 -17.04
CA PRO A 413 17.43 -8.07 -17.49
C PRO A 413 17.93 -6.65 -17.79
N GLY A 414 19.02 -6.23 -17.13
CA GLY A 414 19.63 -4.91 -17.33
C GLY A 414 18.97 -3.74 -16.59
N TRP A 415 17.76 -3.95 -16.05
CA TRP A 415 16.98 -2.91 -15.35
C TRP A 415 16.73 -3.25 -13.87
N GLY A 416 17.08 -4.45 -13.41
CA GLY A 416 16.88 -4.89 -12.03
C GLY A 416 15.41 -5.09 -11.68
N THR A 417 15.08 -5.02 -10.39
CA THR A 417 13.71 -5.13 -9.92
C THR A 417 12.87 -3.95 -10.42
N GLN A 418 11.83 -4.26 -11.16
CA GLN A 418 10.83 -3.31 -11.61
C GLN A 418 9.50 -3.62 -10.93
N SER A 419 8.75 -2.58 -10.58
CA SER A 419 7.45 -2.72 -9.93
C SER A 419 6.52 -1.57 -10.27
N TYR A 420 5.23 -1.84 -10.30
CA TYR A 420 4.19 -0.83 -10.37
C TYR A 420 3.04 -1.17 -9.42
N GLU A 421 2.32 -0.14 -9.01
CA GLU A 421 1.09 -0.26 -8.25
C GLU A 421 -0.12 -0.37 -9.21
N GLY A 422 -1.03 -1.29 -8.93
CA GLY A 422 -2.22 -1.53 -9.73
C GLY A 422 -3.48 -1.67 -8.88
N HIS A 423 -4.62 -1.28 -9.45
CA HIS A 423 -5.93 -1.32 -8.83
C HIS A 423 -6.57 -2.69 -9.03
N LEU A 424 -6.64 -3.48 -7.96
CA LEU A 424 -7.20 -4.82 -7.99
C LEU A 424 -8.73 -4.79 -7.93
N TYR A 425 -9.35 -5.57 -8.80
CA TYR A 425 -10.77 -5.84 -8.86
C TYR A 425 -11.00 -7.34 -8.93
N MET A 426 -12.00 -7.83 -8.20
CA MET A 426 -12.32 -9.25 -8.13
C MET A 426 -13.82 -9.46 -8.18
N THR A 427 -14.26 -10.46 -8.95
CA THR A 427 -15.62 -10.99 -8.87
C THR A 427 -15.69 -12.21 -7.95
N THR A 428 -16.80 -12.40 -7.23
CA THR A 428 -17.08 -13.62 -6.47
C THR A 428 -17.77 -14.71 -7.30
N ASP A 429 -18.06 -14.43 -8.56
CA ASP A 429 -18.73 -15.38 -9.46
C ASP A 429 -17.84 -16.61 -9.69
N LYS A 430 -18.45 -17.79 -9.60
CA LYS A 430 -17.75 -19.09 -9.64
C LYS A 430 -17.39 -19.53 -11.06
N ASP A 431 -18.05 -18.96 -12.06
CA ASP A 431 -17.88 -19.24 -13.49
C ASP A 431 -16.99 -18.20 -14.20
N ALA A 432 -16.39 -17.25 -13.47
CA ALA A 432 -15.53 -16.21 -14.03
C ALA A 432 -14.26 -16.74 -14.73
N GLY A 433 -13.83 -17.96 -14.40
CA GLY A 433 -12.69 -18.61 -15.06
C GLY A 433 -11.45 -17.73 -15.06
N GLU A 434 -10.91 -17.48 -16.26
CA GLU A 434 -9.70 -16.68 -16.47
C GLU A 434 -9.86 -15.19 -16.16
N PHE A 435 -11.09 -14.70 -16.03
CA PHE A 435 -11.39 -13.29 -15.78
C PHE A 435 -11.69 -13.01 -14.31
N LYS A 436 -11.28 -13.89 -13.39
CA LYS A 436 -11.60 -13.75 -11.96
C LYS A 436 -11.11 -12.43 -11.34
N TYR A 437 -9.90 -12.03 -11.72
CA TYR A 437 -9.23 -10.83 -11.26
C TYR A 437 -8.92 -9.92 -12.43
N PHE A 438 -9.06 -8.60 -12.20
CA PHE A 438 -8.51 -7.56 -13.06
C PHE A 438 -7.61 -6.65 -12.22
N ILE A 439 -6.47 -6.24 -12.76
CA ILE A 439 -5.62 -5.21 -12.18
C ILE A 439 -5.45 -4.14 -13.25
N PHE A 440 -5.95 -2.93 -12.99
CA PHE A 440 -5.78 -1.77 -13.88
C PHE A 440 -4.68 -0.86 -13.33
N ARG A 441 -3.86 -0.28 -14.20
CA ARG A 441 -2.95 0.81 -13.81
C ARG A 441 -3.72 2.13 -13.72
N ASP A 442 -3.03 3.20 -13.31
CA ASP A 442 -3.61 4.54 -13.24
C ASP A 442 -3.76 5.21 -14.64
N ASP A 443 -3.35 4.52 -15.71
CA ASP A 443 -3.51 4.95 -17.10
C ASP A 443 -4.96 5.11 -17.51
N ASN A 444 -5.28 6.25 -18.13
CA ASN A 444 -6.63 6.56 -18.55
C ASN A 444 -6.79 7.36 -19.85
N PRO A 445 -7.95 7.27 -20.53
CA PRO A 445 -8.20 8.01 -21.78
C PRO A 445 -8.21 9.54 -21.65
N ALA A 446 -8.40 10.10 -20.45
CA ALA A 446 -8.39 11.55 -20.25
C ALA A 446 -6.95 12.10 -20.12
N ASP A 447 -6.07 11.35 -19.45
CA ASP A 447 -4.73 11.82 -19.08
C ASP A 447 -3.63 11.15 -19.93
N THR A 448 -3.68 9.82 -20.09
CA THR A 448 -2.68 9.03 -20.84
C THR A 448 -3.21 8.45 -22.15
N TYR A 449 -4.45 8.79 -22.53
CA TYR A 449 -5.12 8.43 -23.80
C TYR A 449 -5.39 6.94 -24.02
N HIS A 450 -5.09 6.07 -23.04
CA HIS A 450 -5.31 4.63 -23.11
C HIS A 450 -5.52 4.05 -21.70
N ILE A 451 -5.79 2.75 -21.61
CA ILE A 451 -5.79 2.01 -20.35
C ILE A 451 -4.74 0.90 -20.40
N GLU A 452 -4.16 0.57 -19.26
CA GLU A 452 -3.31 -0.61 -19.09
C GLU A 452 -3.87 -1.53 -18.01
N PHE A 453 -3.84 -2.83 -18.25
CA PHE A 453 -4.39 -3.82 -17.33
C PHE A 453 -3.81 -5.22 -17.53
N ILE A 454 -4.00 -6.06 -16.51
CA ILE A 454 -3.85 -7.51 -16.57
C ILE A 454 -5.07 -8.18 -15.96
N TYR A 455 -5.38 -9.41 -16.36
CA TYR A 455 -6.46 -10.21 -15.81
C TYR A 455 -6.09 -11.69 -15.75
N GLY A 456 -6.67 -12.43 -14.82
CA GLY A 456 -6.29 -13.82 -14.60
C GLY A 456 -7.12 -14.52 -13.55
N SER A 457 -6.89 -15.82 -13.42
CA SER A 457 -7.56 -16.68 -12.44
C SER A 457 -6.79 -16.83 -11.11
N ASP A 458 -5.51 -16.44 -11.08
CA ASP A 458 -4.64 -16.51 -9.90
C ASP A 458 -3.94 -15.15 -9.66
N LEU A 459 -4.26 -14.52 -8.53
CA LEU A 459 -3.70 -13.23 -8.14
C LEU A 459 -2.18 -13.28 -7.90
N ASP A 460 -1.67 -14.37 -7.32
CA ASP A 460 -0.24 -14.51 -7.04
C ASP A 460 0.55 -14.59 -8.35
N GLU A 461 -0.03 -15.18 -9.39
CA GLU A 461 0.58 -15.22 -10.73
C GLU A 461 0.50 -13.85 -11.44
N LEU A 462 -0.59 -13.11 -11.28
CA LEU A 462 -0.73 -11.76 -11.85
C LEU A 462 0.25 -10.75 -11.24
N GLN A 463 0.59 -10.90 -9.96
CA GLN A 463 1.54 -10.00 -9.29
C GLN A 463 3.02 -10.26 -9.67
N LYS A 464 3.29 -11.31 -10.47
CA LYS A 464 4.63 -11.62 -10.99
C LYS A 464 4.82 -11.04 -12.38
N TYR A 465 5.63 -10.00 -12.48
CA TYR A 465 5.76 -9.26 -13.73
C TYR A 465 6.61 -9.99 -14.78
N THR A 466 7.65 -10.70 -14.36
CA THR A 466 8.67 -11.29 -15.26
C THR A 466 8.80 -12.81 -15.12
N THR A 467 7.96 -13.45 -14.31
CA THR A 467 7.93 -14.91 -14.12
C THR A 467 6.48 -15.40 -13.98
N GLY A 468 6.26 -16.70 -14.12
CA GLY A 468 4.92 -17.28 -13.95
C GLY A 468 4.06 -17.24 -15.20
N GLN A 469 2.78 -17.52 -15.02
CA GLN A 469 1.81 -17.73 -16.10
C GLN A 469 1.62 -16.49 -16.99
N TYR A 470 1.70 -15.30 -16.41
CA TYR A 470 1.43 -14.01 -17.06
C TYR A 470 2.69 -13.17 -17.29
N ALA A 471 3.88 -13.77 -17.14
CA ALA A 471 5.15 -13.06 -17.31
C ALA A 471 5.23 -12.27 -18.62
N TYR A 472 5.70 -11.03 -18.56
CA TYR A 472 5.86 -10.13 -19.71
C TYR A 472 4.56 -9.81 -20.47
N TRP A 473 3.40 -9.90 -19.82
CA TRP A 473 2.13 -9.45 -20.39
C TRP A 473 1.60 -8.21 -19.66
N GLN A 474 1.20 -7.20 -20.44
CA GLN A 474 0.60 -5.96 -19.97
C GLN A 474 -0.40 -5.46 -21.02
N GLY A 475 -1.66 -5.84 -20.93
CA GLY A 475 -2.66 -5.48 -21.93
C GLY A 475 -2.89 -3.97 -22.00
N ALA A 476 -2.93 -3.41 -23.22
CA ALA A 476 -3.20 -2.00 -23.45
C ALA A 476 -4.43 -1.78 -24.34
N GLY A 477 -5.36 -0.95 -23.89
CA GLY A 477 -6.65 -0.71 -24.54
C GLY A 477 -6.91 0.75 -24.85
N ILE A 478 -7.64 1.02 -25.93
CA ILE A 478 -8.12 2.36 -26.31
C ILE A 478 -9.64 2.34 -26.51
N PRO A 479 -10.40 3.40 -26.18
CA PRO A 479 -11.84 3.41 -26.41
C PRO A 479 -12.19 3.13 -27.88
N VAL A 480 -13.25 2.36 -28.12
CA VAL A 480 -13.73 2.05 -29.47
C VAL A 480 -14.15 3.32 -30.22
N ASN A 481 -14.71 4.29 -29.50
CA ASN A 481 -15.12 5.61 -29.97
C ASN A 481 -14.02 6.68 -29.93
N ALA A 482 -12.75 6.31 -29.71
CA ALA A 482 -11.63 7.23 -29.78
C ALA A 482 -11.61 7.98 -31.12
N ASP A 483 -11.62 9.31 -31.05
CA ASP A 483 -11.50 10.16 -32.23
C ASP A 483 -10.03 10.27 -32.69
N GLU A 484 -9.82 10.92 -33.85
CA GLU A 484 -8.48 11.07 -34.42
C GLU A 484 -7.56 11.92 -33.52
N LYS A 485 -8.11 12.82 -32.70
CA LYS A 485 -7.34 13.67 -31.77
C LYS A 485 -6.77 12.82 -30.63
N LEU A 486 -7.61 12.01 -29.98
CA LEU A 486 -7.19 11.10 -28.90
C LEU A 486 -6.15 10.09 -29.39
N ILE A 487 -6.36 9.53 -30.60
CA ILE A 487 -5.38 8.61 -31.19
C ILE A 487 -4.06 9.32 -31.51
N GLY A 488 -4.12 10.53 -32.07
CA GLY A 488 -2.94 11.34 -32.35
C GLY A 488 -2.15 11.71 -31.09
N ASN A 489 -2.83 12.01 -29.99
CA ASN A 489 -2.22 12.28 -28.69
C ASN A 489 -1.59 11.02 -28.07
N CYS A 490 -2.23 9.86 -28.22
CA CYS A 490 -1.65 8.60 -27.78
C CYS A 490 -0.35 8.28 -28.54
N ILE A 491 -0.32 8.46 -29.86
CA ILE A 491 0.91 8.29 -30.66
C ILE A 491 1.99 9.28 -30.21
N LYS A 492 1.63 10.54 -29.95
CA LYS A 492 2.56 11.56 -29.43
C LYS A 492 3.25 11.08 -28.17
N LEU A 493 2.45 10.72 -27.16
CA LEU A 493 2.93 10.31 -25.85
C LEU A 493 3.91 9.14 -26.00
N TYR A 494 3.51 8.12 -26.78
CA TYR A 494 4.33 6.94 -27.03
C TYR A 494 5.67 7.28 -27.69
N CYS A 495 5.67 8.14 -28.71
CA CYS A 495 6.90 8.58 -29.38
C CYS A 495 7.83 9.35 -28.42
N VAL A 496 7.29 10.24 -27.59
CA VAL A 496 8.08 10.97 -26.59
C VAL A 496 8.71 10.00 -25.59
N GLU A 497 7.93 9.09 -25.03
CA GLU A 497 8.41 8.15 -24.00
C GLU A 497 9.46 7.16 -24.52
N ASN A 498 9.36 6.73 -25.79
CA ASN A 498 10.18 5.63 -26.31
C ASN A 498 11.29 6.07 -27.28
N ALA A 499 11.23 7.28 -27.83
CA ALA A 499 12.24 7.78 -28.77
C ALA A 499 13.08 8.94 -28.21
N MET A 500 12.65 9.57 -27.11
CA MET A 500 13.42 10.63 -26.49
C MET A 500 14.60 10.07 -25.68
N SER A 501 15.77 10.67 -25.86
CA SER A 501 16.95 10.41 -25.03
C SER A 501 17.18 11.53 -24.02
N GLU A 502 17.83 11.22 -22.89
CA GLU A 502 18.23 12.20 -21.87
C GLU A 502 19.01 13.39 -22.48
N ASN A 503 19.82 13.11 -23.50
CA ASN A 503 20.50 14.13 -24.30
C ASN A 503 19.84 14.22 -25.68
N ARG A 504 19.27 15.38 -26.02
CA ARG A 504 18.70 15.61 -27.36
C ARG A 504 19.77 15.52 -28.44
N SER A 505 19.39 14.99 -29.60
CA SER A 505 20.27 14.99 -30.77
C SER A 505 20.53 16.42 -31.26
N ALA A 506 21.68 16.64 -31.90
CA ALA A 506 22.00 17.94 -32.50
C ALA A 506 20.96 18.37 -33.55
N ALA A 507 20.38 17.40 -34.29
CA ALA A 507 19.33 17.65 -35.26
C ALA A 507 18.03 18.13 -34.59
N SER A 508 17.58 17.45 -33.51
CA SER A 508 16.42 17.90 -32.74
C SER A 508 16.63 19.28 -32.11
N VAL A 509 17.82 19.55 -31.56
CA VAL A 509 18.15 20.87 -30.98
C VAL A 509 18.18 21.97 -32.04
N ALA A 510 18.67 21.69 -33.26
CA ALA A 510 18.69 22.67 -34.33
C ALA A 510 17.28 23.13 -34.73
N GLN A 511 16.28 22.24 -34.65
CA GLN A 511 14.91 22.55 -35.04
C GLN A 511 14.23 23.58 -34.12
N VAL A 512 14.70 23.75 -32.87
CA VAL A 512 14.11 24.72 -31.91
C VAL A 512 14.81 26.08 -31.89
N ALA A 513 15.81 26.29 -32.74
CA ALA A 513 16.67 27.48 -32.72
C ALA A 513 15.88 28.81 -32.79
N ASP A 514 14.80 28.85 -33.57
CA ASP A 514 14.00 30.07 -33.74
C ASP A 514 13.17 30.42 -32.50
N LEU A 515 12.88 29.42 -31.66
CA LEU A 515 12.11 29.56 -30.43
C LEU A 515 12.99 29.99 -29.24
N VAL A 516 14.32 29.94 -29.38
CA VAL A 516 15.26 30.33 -28.31
C VAL A 516 15.10 31.81 -27.95
N GLY A 517 14.94 32.07 -26.66
CA GLY A 517 14.80 33.40 -26.08
C GLY A 517 13.72 33.50 -25.00
N THR A 518 13.41 34.74 -24.61
CA THR A 518 12.34 35.06 -23.67
C THR A 518 11.15 35.64 -24.43
N TRP A 519 9.95 35.15 -24.10
CA TRP A 519 8.71 35.48 -24.79
C TRP A 519 7.64 35.89 -23.77
N ASP A 520 7.11 37.10 -23.93
CA ASP A 520 6.06 37.64 -23.07
C ASP A 520 4.68 37.26 -23.64
N ILE A 521 3.77 36.77 -22.80
CA ILE A 521 2.41 36.38 -23.22
C ILE A 521 1.62 37.64 -23.63
N SER A 522 1.04 37.65 -24.84
CA SER A 522 0.17 38.73 -25.33
C SER A 522 -1.27 38.27 -25.40
N LEU A 523 -2.19 39.03 -24.79
CA LEU A 523 -3.63 38.88 -25.01
C LEU A 523 -4.08 39.64 -26.27
N ASP A 524 -5.23 39.23 -26.81
CA ASP A 524 -5.76 39.65 -28.12
C ASP A 524 -5.70 41.15 -28.42
N GLY A 525 -5.29 41.48 -29.66
CA GLY A 525 -5.34 42.83 -30.21
C GLY A 525 -4.09 43.70 -30.01
N GLY A 526 -2.94 43.11 -29.60
CA GLY A 526 -1.64 43.80 -29.57
C GLY A 526 -1.55 44.94 -28.55
N LYS A 527 -2.47 44.99 -27.58
CA LYS A 527 -2.41 45.90 -26.44
C LYS A 527 -1.61 45.25 -25.33
N THR A 528 -0.64 45.97 -24.80
CA THR A 528 0.19 45.52 -23.69
C THR A 528 -0.61 45.61 -22.39
N ALA A 529 -0.96 44.47 -21.79
CA ALA A 529 -1.33 44.44 -20.38
C ALA A 529 -0.09 44.80 -19.53
N ASP A 530 -0.30 45.13 -18.26
CA ASP A 530 0.77 45.46 -17.30
C ASP A 530 1.63 44.20 -17.07
N TYR A 531 2.65 43.98 -17.93
CA TYR A 531 3.37 42.72 -18.13
C TYR A 531 4.45 42.42 -17.09
N SER A 532 4.12 42.44 -15.80
CA SER A 532 5.00 41.88 -14.76
C SER A 532 4.60 40.48 -14.31
N SER A 533 3.54 39.90 -14.87
CA SER A 533 2.95 38.67 -14.34
C SER A 533 3.24 37.39 -15.13
N GLN A 534 3.35 37.32 -16.46
CA GLN A 534 3.57 36.01 -17.11
C GLN A 534 4.47 36.05 -18.37
N HIS A 535 5.53 35.25 -18.40
CA HIS A 535 6.44 35.09 -19.55
C HIS A 535 7.07 33.70 -19.55
N PHE A 536 7.67 33.30 -20.67
CA PHE A 536 8.40 32.05 -20.74
C PHE A 536 9.78 32.21 -21.38
N THR A 537 10.69 31.30 -21.05
CA THR A 537 12.02 31.21 -21.65
C THR A 537 12.21 29.90 -22.37
N VAL A 538 13.05 29.89 -23.40
CA VAL A 538 13.54 28.68 -24.09
C VAL A 538 15.04 28.83 -24.27
N ASP A 539 15.82 27.90 -23.72
CA ASP A 539 17.27 27.86 -23.86
C ASP A 539 17.70 27.22 -25.19
N LYS A 540 19.00 27.25 -25.46
CA LYS A 540 19.58 26.69 -26.70
C LYS A 540 19.39 25.17 -26.88
N ASN A 541 19.04 24.46 -25.83
CA ASN A 541 18.76 23.02 -25.83
C ASN A 541 17.24 22.74 -25.91
N GLY A 542 16.43 23.80 -25.97
CA GLY A 542 14.98 23.73 -25.93
C GLY A 542 14.40 23.46 -24.54
N ASN A 543 15.16 23.61 -23.46
CA ASN A 543 14.57 23.62 -22.12
C ASN A 543 13.89 24.96 -21.88
N GLY A 544 12.65 24.92 -21.42
CA GLY A 544 11.86 26.09 -21.15
C GLY A 544 11.43 26.23 -19.70
N THR A 545 11.08 27.45 -19.35
CA THR A 545 10.62 27.81 -18.00
C THR A 545 9.51 28.83 -18.15
N MET A 546 8.34 28.52 -17.58
CA MET A 546 7.22 29.44 -17.47
C MET A 546 7.35 30.19 -16.15
N TYR A 547 7.11 31.50 -16.21
CA TYR A 547 7.14 32.37 -15.06
C TYR A 547 5.76 32.98 -14.85
N GLU A 548 5.27 32.90 -13.61
CA GLU A 548 4.09 33.63 -13.15
C GLU A 548 4.43 34.49 -11.92
N ASN A 549 4.11 35.78 -11.99
CA ASN A 549 4.39 36.82 -11.01
C ASN A 549 5.85 36.82 -10.54
N GLY A 550 6.78 36.53 -11.46
CA GLY A 550 8.22 36.46 -11.20
C GLY A 550 8.70 35.17 -10.51
N ALA A 551 7.81 34.21 -10.25
CA ALA A 551 8.17 32.87 -9.80
C ALA A 551 8.11 31.88 -10.97
N VAL A 552 8.93 30.83 -10.93
CA VAL A 552 8.80 29.71 -11.86
C VAL A 552 7.48 29.00 -11.56
N SER A 553 6.59 28.90 -12.54
CA SER A 553 5.33 28.16 -12.43
C SER A 553 5.44 26.76 -13.03
N ALA A 554 6.25 26.58 -14.08
CA ALA A 554 6.51 25.29 -14.70
C ALA A 554 7.86 25.27 -15.40
N GLU A 555 8.49 24.09 -15.47
CA GLU A 555 9.59 23.80 -16.37
C GLU A 555 9.07 22.91 -17.51
N TYR A 556 9.70 23.00 -18.68
CA TYR A 556 9.23 22.24 -19.84
C TYR A 556 10.31 22.00 -20.89
N GLN A 557 9.99 21.20 -21.91
CA GLN A 557 10.84 21.00 -23.07
C GLN A 557 10.09 21.36 -24.36
N VAL A 558 10.77 22.08 -25.24
CA VAL A 558 10.26 22.49 -26.54
C VAL A 558 10.83 21.56 -27.58
N PHE A 559 9.97 21.00 -28.41
CA PHE A 559 10.33 20.33 -29.65
C PHE A 559 9.69 21.02 -30.84
N ALA A 560 10.33 20.93 -31.99
CA ALA A 560 9.85 21.52 -33.23
C ALA A 560 10.26 20.63 -34.39
N TYR A 561 9.41 20.49 -35.40
CA TYR A 561 9.74 19.82 -36.64
C TYR A 561 8.95 20.43 -37.80
N ASP A 562 9.64 21.15 -38.68
CA ASP A 562 9.05 21.72 -39.90
C ASP A 562 8.85 20.62 -40.95
N ASN A 563 7.63 20.14 -41.09
CA ASN A 563 7.28 19.04 -41.99
C ASN A 563 6.76 19.49 -43.36
N ASP A 564 6.52 20.79 -43.54
CA ASP A 564 5.95 21.37 -44.77
C ASP A 564 6.94 22.22 -45.57
N GLY A 565 8.11 22.52 -44.98
CA GLY A 565 9.24 23.15 -45.64
C GLY A 565 8.96 24.59 -46.08
N LYS A 566 8.03 25.27 -45.41
CA LYS A 566 7.63 26.64 -45.70
C LYS A 566 8.17 27.59 -44.63
N ASP A 567 8.93 28.59 -45.06
CA ASP A 567 9.55 29.57 -44.16
C ASP A 567 8.55 30.49 -43.42
N GLU A 568 7.32 30.66 -43.94
CA GLU A 568 6.34 31.63 -43.41
C GLU A 568 5.47 31.08 -42.27
N GLN A 569 5.19 29.78 -42.29
CA GLN A 569 4.44 29.04 -41.27
C GLN A 569 5.16 27.71 -41.12
N LYS A 570 5.86 27.53 -40.01
CA LYS A 570 6.54 26.28 -39.73
C LYS A 570 5.56 25.37 -39.02
N SER A 571 5.21 24.28 -39.67
CA SER A 571 4.40 23.22 -39.08
C SER A 571 5.18 22.48 -37.98
N GLY A 572 4.47 21.81 -37.06
CA GLY A 572 5.05 20.77 -36.19
C GLY A 572 5.84 21.21 -34.96
N VAL A 573 5.48 22.32 -34.31
CA VAL A 573 5.95 22.56 -32.92
C VAL A 573 5.21 21.66 -31.94
N TYR A 574 5.98 20.81 -31.25
CA TYR A 574 5.53 20.09 -30.07
C TYR A 574 6.17 20.75 -28.85
N VAL A 575 5.48 21.75 -28.29
CA VAL A 575 5.84 22.16 -26.93
C VAL A 575 5.34 21.06 -25.99
N THR A 576 6.25 20.32 -25.36
CA THR A 576 5.89 19.37 -24.31
C THR A 576 6.21 20.00 -22.98
N PHE A 577 5.17 20.40 -22.25
CA PHE A 577 5.32 20.82 -20.87
C PHE A 577 5.58 19.60 -20.00
N ASN A 578 6.85 19.27 -19.76
CA ASN A 578 7.22 18.20 -18.84
C ASN A 578 6.76 18.58 -17.43
N GLY A 579 5.64 18.00 -16.98
CA GLY A 579 5.18 18.12 -15.59
C GLY A 579 4.18 19.24 -15.29
N ALA A 580 3.54 19.86 -16.29
CA ALA A 580 2.36 20.71 -16.05
C ALA A 580 1.11 20.00 -16.60
N GLU A 581 0.02 19.99 -15.81
CA GLU A 581 -1.26 19.34 -16.12
C GLU A 581 -1.94 19.87 -17.40
N GLU A 582 -1.42 20.93 -18.02
CA GLU A 582 -1.93 21.51 -19.26
C GLU A 582 -0.87 21.42 -20.37
N THR A 583 -0.92 20.32 -21.15
CA THR A 583 -0.12 20.21 -22.37
C THR A 583 -0.91 20.75 -23.56
N SER A 584 -0.44 21.84 -24.18
CA SER A 584 -1.00 22.30 -25.45
C SER A 584 -0.74 21.23 -26.52
N SER A 585 -1.80 20.53 -26.92
CA SER A 585 -1.85 19.68 -28.10
C SER A 585 -1.63 20.53 -29.36
N TRP A 586 -0.72 20.12 -30.24
CA TRP A 586 -0.51 20.62 -31.61
C TRP A 586 -0.67 22.13 -31.80
N ALA A 587 0.46 22.86 -31.80
CA ALA A 587 0.44 24.25 -32.23
C ALA A 587 1.28 24.46 -33.49
N ASP A 588 0.66 24.94 -34.56
CA ASP A 588 1.39 25.57 -35.67
C ASP A 588 2.04 26.84 -35.14
N TYR A 589 3.26 27.15 -35.57
CA TYR A 589 3.91 28.39 -35.17
C TYR A 589 4.37 29.25 -36.33
N ALA A 590 4.35 30.56 -36.09
CA ALA A 590 4.94 31.54 -36.97
C ALA A 590 5.70 32.58 -36.16
N ILE A 591 6.86 32.98 -36.66
CA ILE A 591 7.62 34.10 -36.12
C ILE A 591 7.60 35.22 -37.16
N THR A 592 6.92 36.30 -36.83
CA THR A 592 6.78 37.48 -37.70
C THR A 592 7.44 38.70 -37.08
N THR A 593 7.74 39.70 -37.90
CA THR A 593 8.22 41.00 -37.42
C THR A 593 7.22 42.08 -37.78
N SER A 594 6.72 42.81 -36.78
CA SER A 594 5.80 43.93 -36.97
C SER A 594 6.23 45.09 -36.07
N GLY A 595 6.67 46.20 -36.69
CA GLY A 595 7.10 47.42 -36.00
C GLY A 595 8.16 47.18 -34.90
N ASN A 596 9.40 46.87 -35.27
CA ASN A 596 10.53 46.58 -34.36
C ASN A 596 10.29 45.49 -33.29
N LYS A 597 9.17 44.77 -33.32
CA LYS A 597 8.84 43.67 -32.43
C LYS A 597 8.88 42.35 -33.21
N THR A 598 9.49 41.34 -32.62
CA THR A 598 9.39 39.95 -33.07
C THR A 598 8.23 39.29 -32.34
N ILE A 599 7.33 38.66 -33.09
CA ILE A 599 6.08 38.09 -32.61
C ILE A 599 6.10 36.60 -32.90
N LEU A 600 5.94 35.78 -31.88
CA LEU A 600 5.66 34.35 -32.01
C LEU A 600 4.15 34.15 -31.90
N THR A 601 3.55 33.45 -32.84
CA THR A 601 2.16 32.98 -32.72
C THR A 601 2.17 31.46 -32.67
N LEU A 602 1.45 30.88 -31.72
CA LEU A 602 1.16 29.46 -31.62
C LEU A 602 -0.33 29.26 -31.92
N THR A 603 -0.71 28.40 -32.85
CA THR A 603 -2.12 28.14 -33.22
C THR A 603 -2.44 26.67 -33.04
N GLY A 604 -3.31 26.34 -32.09
CA GLY A 604 -3.68 24.97 -31.75
C GLY A 604 -5.04 24.89 -31.08
N ASP A 605 -5.57 23.70 -30.89
CA ASP A 605 -6.87 23.52 -30.24
C ASP A 605 -6.75 23.67 -28.72
N ASP A 606 -7.67 24.41 -28.11
CA ASP A 606 -7.78 24.50 -26.65
C ASP A 606 -8.42 23.24 -26.03
N GLU A 607 -8.59 23.26 -24.70
CA GLU A 607 -9.19 22.18 -23.90
C GLU A 607 -10.60 21.76 -24.37
N ASN A 608 -11.34 22.64 -25.06
CA ASN A 608 -12.67 22.37 -25.60
C ASN A 608 -12.66 21.94 -27.07
N GLY A 609 -11.47 21.82 -27.68
CA GLY A 609 -11.31 21.50 -29.10
C GLY A 609 -11.55 22.69 -30.03
N GLU A 610 -11.56 23.92 -29.52
CA GLU A 610 -11.63 25.12 -30.36
C GLU A 610 -10.22 25.58 -30.75
N THR A 611 -9.97 25.78 -32.05
CA THR A 611 -8.70 26.31 -32.53
C THR A 611 -8.49 27.75 -32.02
N LYS A 612 -7.41 27.96 -31.27
CA LYS A 612 -6.97 29.26 -30.73
C LYS A 612 -5.58 29.62 -31.19
N THR A 613 -5.32 30.93 -31.27
CA THR A 613 -4.00 31.49 -31.53
C THR A 613 -3.50 32.23 -30.30
N TRP A 614 -2.43 31.75 -29.69
CA TRP A 614 -1.68 32.45 -28.66
C TRP A 614 -0.59 33.30 -29.28
N THR A 615 -0.48 34.55 -28.85
CA THR A 615 0.53 35.48 -29.36
C THR A 615 1.54 35.82 -28.28
N TYR A 616 2.82 35.88 -28.63
CA TYR A 616 3.92 36.18 -27.73
C TYR A 616 4.86 37.20 -28.36
N LEU A 617 5.41 38.08 -27.53
CA LEU A 617 6.38 39.09 -27.95
C LEU A 617 7.77 38.71 -27.49
N LYS A 618 8.76 38.76 -28.39
CA LYS A 618 10.15 38.51 -28.02
C LYS A 618 10.65 39.64 -27.12
N HIS A 619 11.16 39.28 -25.95
CA HIS A 619 11.81 40.22 -25.05
C HIS A 619 12.99 40.89 -25.77
N LYS A 620 13.12 42.21 -25.64
CA LYS A 620 14.20 42.95 -26.31
C LYS A 620 15.54 42.61 -25.66
N SER A 621 16.34 41.77 -26.32
CA SER A 621 17.72 41.51 -25.91
C SER A 621 18.50 42.83 -25.88
N THR A 622 18.90 43.31 -24.71
CA THR A 622 19.93 44.35 -24.60
C THR A 622 21.28 43.71 -24.88
N SER A 623 21.52 43.42 -26.16
CA SER A 623 22.87 43.15 -26.64
C SER A 623 23.68 44.43 -26.52
N SER A 624 24.78 44.33 -25.77
CA SER A 624 25.77 45.38 -25.60
C SER A 624 26.31 45.83 -26.97
N SER A 625 25.86 46.99 -27.46
CA SER A 625 26.65 47.81 -28.38
C SER A 625 26.30 49.30 -28.20
N ALA A 626 27.33 50.04 -27.76
CA ALA A 626 27.57 51.47 -27.83
C ALA A 626 26.39 52.48 -27.79
N GLY A 627 26.34 53.27 -26.69
CA GLY A 627 26.00 54.70 -26.77
C GLY A 627 24.84 55.23 -25.93
N GLY A 628 25.13 55.60 -24.67
CA GLY A 628 24.59 56.82 -24.04
C GLY A 628 23.20 56.80 -23.38
N GLY A 629 23.18 56.66 -22.05
CA GLY A 629 22.50 57.65 -21.19
C GLY A 629 21.11 57.31 -20.63
N GLY A 630 21.02 56.29 -19.78
CA GLY A 630 19.96 56.13 -18.78
C GLY A 630 20.47 55.22 -17.67
N SER A 631 20.83 55.79 -16.51
CA SER A 631 21.56 55.09 -15.45
C SER A 631 20.75 53.94 -14.84
N SER A 632 21.14 52.70 -15.15
CA SER A 632 20.90 51.59 -14.24
C SER A 632 21.80 51.81 -13.03
N MET A 633 21.23 51.87 -11.82
CA MET A 633 22.05 51.85 -10.61
C MET A 633 22.48 50.41 -10.37
N ASP A 634 23.79 50.18 -10.32
CA ASP A 634 24.33 48.91 -9.86
C ASP A 634 24.18 48.82 -8.34
N TYR A 635 23.68 47.67 -7.87
CA TYR A 635 23.47 47.37 -6.46
C TYR A 635 24.62 46.51 -5.94
N VAL A 636 25.02 46.73 -4.68
CA VAL A 636 26.19 46.06 -4.08
C VAL A 636 25.83 44.66 -3.58
N VAL A 637 26.70 43.68 -3.87
CA VAL A 637 26.67 42.33 -3.31
C VAL A 637 27.68 42.25 -2.16
N SER A 638 27.19 42.29 -0.93
CA SER A 638 28.02 42.13 0.28
C SER A 638 28.09 40.66 0.69
N VAL A 639 29.29 40.14 0.95
CA VAL A 639 29.47 38.74 1.37
C VAL A 639 30.00 38.69 2.80
N SER A 640 29.39 37.84 3.64
CA SER A 640 29.86 37.60 5.02
C SER A 640 30.53 36.22 5.12
N ASN A 641 31.80 36.20 5.51
CA ASN A 641 32.55 34.97 5.76
C ASN A 641 32.52 34.57 7.24
N ASN A 642 32.68 33.28 7.53
CA ASN A 642 32.75 32.72 8.88
C ASN A 642 33.98 31.80 9.04
N ASP A 643 34.27 31.31 10.25
CA ASP A 643 35.52 30.57 10.55
C ASP A 643 35.61 29.16 9.90
N ASN A 644 34.49 28.64 9.37
CA ASN A 644 34.36 27.26 8.89
C ASN A 644 34.23 27.14 7.36
N GLY A 645 34.35 28.25 6.64
CA GLY A 645 34.38 28.28 5.19
C GLY A 645 34.37 29.71 4.65
N SER A 646 34.44 29.86 3.33
CA SER A 646 34.43 31.16 2.67
C SER A 646 33.40 31.21 1.56
N VAL A 647 32.95 32.42 1.22
CA VAL A 647 31.95 32.68 0.20
C VAL A 647 32.49 33.77 -0.72
N LYS A 648 32.25 33.63 -2.02
CA LYS A 648 32.62 34.62 -3.03
C LYS A 648 31.45 34.83 -3.99
N ALA A 649 31.17 36.07 -4.35
CA ALA A 649 30.24 36.39 -5.41
C ALA A 649 30.99 36.58 -6.75
N SER A 650 30.33 36.24 -7.86
CA SER A 650 30.85 36.43 -9.22
C SER A 650 31.01 37.92 -9.55
N GLN A 651 30.21 38.78 -8.94
CA GLN A 651 30.24 40.23 -9.08
C GLN A 651 30.00 40.90 -7.72
N SER A 652 30.72 41.98 -7.42
CA SER A 652 30.57 42.77 -6.18
C SER A 652 29.51 43.87 -6.31
N GLU A 653 29.09 44.18 -7.53
CA GLU A 653 28.01 45.10 -7.88
C GLU A 653 27.32 44.63 -9.15
N ALA A 654 26.00 44.78 -9.26
CA ALA A 654 25.24 44.43 -10.46
C ALA A 654 23.88 45.14 -10.51
N SER A 655 23.41 45.43 -11.73
CA SER A 655 22.08 45.99 -11.98
C SER A 655 20.98 44.99 -11.60
N ALA A 656 19.81 45.49 -11.16
CA ALA A 656 18.65 44.63 -10.89
C ALA A 656 18.30 43.75 -12.10
N GLY A 657 17.96 42.49 -11.86
CA GLY A 657 17.75 41.47 -12.90
C GLY A 657 19.02 40.72 -13.31
N SER A 658 20.21 41.19 -12.92
CA SER A 658 21.47 40.49 -13.25
C SER A 658 21.62 39.20 -12.46
N PHE A 659 22.19 38.18 -13.08
CA PHE A 659 22.42 36.89 -12.42
C PHE A 659 23.75 36.89 -11.67
N ILE A 660 23.71 36.55 -10.38
CA ILE A 660 24.88 36.50 -9.51
C ILE A 660 25.12 35.07 -9.07
N THR A 661 26.35 34.59 -9.26
CA THR A 661 26.79 33.27 -8.81
C THR A 661 27.59 33.44 -7.52
N ILE A 662 27.25 32.65 -6.52
CA ILE A 662 27.92 32.54 -5.25
C ILE A 662 28.67 31.21 -5.21
N THR A 663 29.97 31.25 -4.99
CA THR A 663 30.79 30.06 -4.75
C THR A 663 31.08 29.97 -3.26
N ALA A 664 30.62 28.90 -2.62
CA ALA A 664 30.94 28.58 -1.24
C ALA A 664 32.08 27.55 -1.21
N VAL A 665 33.10 27.80 -0.38
CA VAL A 665 34.25 26.91 -0.21
C VAL A 665 34.30 26.51 1.25
N PRO A 666 33.86 25.29 1.61
CA PRO A 666 33.96 24.80 2.97
C PRO A 666 35.43 24.55 3.36
N LYS A 667 35.75 24.72 4.64
CA LYS A 667 37.03 24.31 5.21
C LYS A 667 37.10 22.78 5.31
N ASP A 668 38.31 22.20 5.30
CA ASP A 668 38.51 20.76 5.52
C ASP A 668 37.74 20.25 6.75
N GLY A 669 36.96 19.18 6.55
CA GLY A 669 36.07 18.60 7.55
C GLY A 669 34.65 19.19 7.59
N TYR A 670 34.35 20.17 6.73
CA TYR A 670 33.04 20.80 6.62
C TYR A 670 32.45 20.67 5.21
N LYS A 671 31.13 20.81 5.10
CA LYS A 671 30.34 20.94 3.87
C LYS A 671 29.48 22.20 3.94
N VAL A 672 29.04 22.71 2.80
CA VAL A 672 28.13 23.87 2.78
C VAL A 672 26.78 23.46 3.36
N GLY A 673 26.28 24.26 4.29
CA GLY A 673 24.91 24.16 4.81
C GLY A 673 23.97 25.00 3.96
N THR A 674 23.40 26.04 4.55
CA THR A 674 22.46 26.95 3.89
C THR A 674 23.18 28.16 3.31
N VAL A 675 22.81 28.58 2.10
CA VAL A 675 23.18 29.89 1.54
C VAL A 675 21.94 30.78 1.51
N THR A 676 22.05 31.96 2.10
CA THR A 676 20.96 32.95 2.18
C THR A 676 21.42 34.26 1.57
N VAL A 677 20.55 34.87 0.77
CA VAL A 677 20.75 36.21 0.23
C VAL A 677 19.62 37.08 0.74
N THR A 678 19.97 38.20 1.38
CA THR A 678 19.00 39.12 1.99
C THR A 678 19.13 40.52 1.40
N TYR A 679 18.03 41.25 1.31
CA TYR A 679 17.97 42.65 0.88
C TYR A 679 17.11 43.46 1.86
N LYS A 680 16.90 44.77 1.60
CA LYS A 680 16.11 45.74 2.41
C LYS A 680 15.24 45.10 3.52
N ASN A 681 15.48 45.49 4.78
CA ASN A 681 14.73 45.04 5.96
C ASN A 681 14.77 43.53 6.25
N GLY A 682 15.76 42.79 5.72
CA GLY A 682 15.94 41.35 5.99
C GLY A 682 15.13 40.43 5.09
N ASN A 683 14.50 40.97 4.03
CA ASN A 683 13.80 40.19 3.02
C ASN A 683 14.78 39.23 2.31
N LYS A 684 14.35 38.02 1.98
CA LYS A 684 15.18 37.00 1.34
C LYS A 684 15.00 36.99 -0.18
N VAL A 685 16.10 36.86 -0.93
CA VAL A 685 16.09 36.53 -2.35
C VAL A 685 16.14 35.00 -2.46
N THR A 686 15.39 34.43 -3.40
CA THR A 686 15.48 33.01 -3.73
C THR A 686 16.87 32.68 -4.26
N VAL A 687 17.49 31.64 -3.72
CA VAL A 687 18.82 31.18 -4.09
C VAL A 687 18.70 29.77 -4.66
N THR A 688 19.16 29.56 -5.88
CA THR A 688 19.15 28.27 -6.57
C THR A 688 20.49 27.57 -6.34
N ASN A 689 20.49 26.27 -6.01
CA ASN A 689 21.71 25.47 -5.96
C ASN A 689 22.09 25.02 -7.38
N ALA A 690 23.28 25.38 -7.84
CA ALA A 690 23.78 25.13 -9.20
C ALA A 690 24.80 23.97 -9.26
N GLY A 691 24.97 23.20 -8.18
CA GLY A 691 25.97 22.14 -8.08
C GLY A 691 27.37 22.65 -7.74
N ASP A 692 28.29 21.76 -7.37
CA ASP A 692 29.70 22.08 -7.08
C ASP A 692 29.93 23.21 -6.04
N ASN A 693 29.09 23.27 -5.00
CA ASN A 693 29.05 24.36 -4.01
C ASN A 693 28.81 25.77 -4.61
N GLN A 694 28.18 25.83 -5.79
CA GLN A 694 27.76 27.06 -6.44
C GLN A 694 26.26 27.29 -6.25
N TYR A 695 25.89 28.54 -6.07
CA TYR A 695 24.54 28.99 -5.83
C TYR A 695 24.28 30.22 -6.67
N THR A 696 23.04 30.45 -7.09
CA THR A 696 22.73 31.57 -7.97
C THR A 696 21.50 32.32 -7.51
N PHE A 697 21.47 33.63 -7.76
CA PHE A 697 20.28 34.45 -7.50
C PHE A 697 20.22 35.60 -8.50
N THR A 698 19.02 36.11 -8.73
CA THR A 698 18.78 37.30 -9.53
C THR A 698 18.85 38.54 -8.64
N MET A 699 19.67 39.51 -9.04
CA MET A 699 19.89 40.73 -8.28
C MET A 699 18.57 41.52 -8.14
N PRO A 700 18.08 41.81 -6.92
CA PRO A 700 16.91 42.65 -6.73
C PRO A 700 17.25 44.12 -6.98
N ASP A 701 16.25 45.00 -6.88
CA ASP A 701 16.39 46.47 -6.94
C ASP A 701 17.00 47.08 -5.66
N SER A 702 17.98 46.38 -5.08
CA SER A 702 18.57 46.70 -3.79
C SER A 702 19.92 46.03 -3.62
N ASN A 703 20.79 46.66 -2.82
CA ASN A 703 21.96 46.00 -2.25
C ASN A 703 21.53 44.73 -1.51
N VAL A 704 22.36 43.69 -1.62
CA VAL A 704 22.12 42.39 -1.00
C VAL A 704 23.27 41.99 -0.08
N THR A 705 22.97 41.14 0.90
CA THR A 705 23.95 40.49 1.77
C THR A 705 23.82 38.97 1.66
N VAL A 706 24.91 38.33 1.25
CA VAL A 706 25.06 36.87 1.11
C VAL A 706 25.68 36.32 2.40
N LYS A 707 25.06 35.28 2.97
CA LYS A 707 25.58 34.51 4.11
C LYS A 707 25.48 33.02 3.81
N ALA A 708 26.56 32.29 4.01
CA ALA A 708 26.55 30.83 4.03
C ALA A 708 26.81 30.28 5.43
N THR A 709 26.19 29.15 5.76
CA THR A 709 26.58 28.31 6.91
C THR A 709 27.39 27.12 6.41
N PHE A 710 28.26 26.58 7.26
CA PHE A 710 29.04 25.38 6.98
C PHE A 710 28.85 24.39 8.13
N MET A 711 28.55 23.14 7.79
CA MET A 711 28.27 22.04 8.71
C MET A 711 29.40 21.01 8.61
N LYS A 712 29.62 20.17 9.63
CA LYS A 712 30.64 19.13 9.51
C LYS A 712 30.25 18.11 8.44
N ALA A 713 31.25 17.61 7.70
CA ALA A 713 31.04 16.68 6.59
C ALA A 713 30.50 15.31 7.05
N ASP A 714 30.78 14.93 8.31
CA ASP A 714 30.32 13.68 8.94
C ASP A 714 28.84 13.67 9.36
N GLY A 715 28.10 14.76 9.08
CA GLY A 715 26.68 14.87 9.40
C GLY A 715 26.39 15.14 10.88
N THR A 716 27.40 15.34 11.72
CA THR A 716 27.18 15.72 13.12
C THR A 716 26.95 17.23 13.24
N THR A 717 25.77 17.60 13.73
CA THR A 717 25.49 18.99 14.12
C THR A 717 26.31 19.32 15.38
N ASP A 718 26.98 20.48 15.41
CA ASP A 718 27.72 20.94 16.58
C ASP A 718 26.74 21.28 17.70
N SER A 719 26.42 20.25 18.49
CA SER A 719 25.47 20.35 19.60
C SER A 719 25.90 21.36 20.65
N THR A 720 27.14 21.90 20.63
CA THR A 720 27.56 22.96 21.55
C THR A 720 26.80 24.28 21.37
N LYS A 721 26.05 24.46 20.27
CA LYS A 721 25.31 25.69 19.96
C LYS A 721 23.81 25.51 19.65
N ALA A 722 23.30 24.28 19.67
CA ALA A 722 21.93 23.98 19.29
C ALA A 722 21.32 22.86 20.16
N VAL A 723 20.00 22.70 20.07
CA VAL A 723 19.25 21.53 20.55
C VAL A 723 18.97 20.63 19.35
N VAL A 724 19.46 19.39 19.41
CA VAL A 724 19.39 18.41 18.33
C VAL A 724 18.60 17.20 18.82
N MET A 725 17.55 16.84 18.07
CA MET A 725 16.71 15.66 18.34
C MET A 725 16.59 14.81 17.08
N HIS A 726 16.34 13.50 17.23
CA HIS A 726 16.07 12.60 16.10
C HIS A 726 14.72 11.92 16.30
N ILE A 727 13.98 11.68 15.20
CA ILE A 727 12.73 10.91 15.25
C ILE A 727 13.01 9.52 15.85
N GLY A 728 12.17 9.10 16.79
CA GLY A 728 12.33 7.82 17.49
C GLY A 728 13.45 7.76 18.54
N SER A 729 14.28 8.80 18.68
CA SER A 729 15.33 8.86 19.71
C SER A 729 14.86 9.56 20.99
N LYS A 730 15.12 8.92 22.12
CA LYS A 730 14.91 9.46 23.48
C LYS A 730 16.07 10.32 23.99
N THR A 731 17.10 10.50 23.17
CA THR A 731 18.29 11.27 23.52
C THR A 731 18.29 12.59 22.77
N VAL A 732 18.49 13.68 23.52
CA VAL A 732 18.55 15.05 23.00
C VAL A 732 19.95 15.61 23.25
N ALA A 733 20.63 16.08 22.20
CA ALA A 733 21.92 16.74 22.35
C ALA A 733 21.71 18.26 22.35
N ALA A 734 21.94 18.92 23.48
CA ALA A 734 21.66 20.34 23.67
C ALA A 734 22.83 21.09 24.30
N TYR A 735 23.33 22.11 23.61
CA TYR A 735 24.40 23.00 24.07
C TYR A 735 25.61 22.26 24.68
N GLY A 736 26.03 21.18 24.01
CA GLY A 736 27.20 20.36 24.36
C GLY A 736 26.92 19.33 25.45
N LYS A 737 25.66 19.16 25.86
CA LYS A 737 25.21 18.20 26.85
C LYS A 737 24.23 17.21 26.24
N THR A 738 24.22 16.00 26.78
CA THR A 738 23.19 15.00 26.47
C THR A 738 22.10 15.06 27.52
N ILE A 739 20.86 15.24 27.08
CA ILE A 739 19.64 15.24 27.89
C ILE A 739 18.86 13.97 27.52
N ASN A 740 18.49 13.19 28.54
CA ASN A 740 17.61 12.03 28.34
C ASN A 740 16.15 12.48 28.47
N SER A 741 15.35 12.18 27.45
CA SER A 741 13.90 12.29 27.46
C SER A 741 13.30 10.90 27.70
N ASP A 742 12.12 10.82 28.31
CA ASP A 742 11.39 9.55 28.45
C ASP A 742 10.57 9.18 27.20
N VAL A 743 10.38 10.15 26.30
CA VAL A 743 9.70 9.99 25.02
C VAL A 743 10.50 10.60 23.87
N ALA A 744 10.23 10.15 22.64
CA ALA A 744 10.93 10.60 21.42
C ALA A 744 10.02 11.50 20.57
N PRO A 745 10.58 12.41 19.74
CA PRO A 745 9.84 13.03 18.64
C PRO A 745 9.27 11.98 17.67
N LEU A 746 8.10 12.29 17.08
CA LEU A 746 7.33 11.38 16.22
C LEU A 746 6.84 12.09 14.96
N ILE A 747 6.49 11.32 13.92
CA ILE A 747 5.76 11.82 12.76
C ILE A 747 4.34 11.26 12.79
N ILE A 748 3.34 12.13 12.79
CA ILE A 748 1.91 11.76 12.84
C ILE A 748 1.19 12.55 11.76
N ASN A 749 0.46 11.86 10.87
CA ASN A 749 -0.26 12.46 9.75
C ASN A 749 0.62 13.43 8.93
N ASN A 750 1.83 12.98 8.57
CA ASN A 750 2.85 13.76 7.87
C ASN A 750 3.28 15.06 8.58
N ARG A 751 3.21 15.11 9.92
CA ARG A 751 3.70 16.23 10.73
C ARG A 751 4.67 15.77 11.81
N THR A 752 5.79 16.47 11.91
CA THR A 752 6.78 16.28 12.98
C THR A 752 6.26 16.85 14.30
N MET A 753 6.09 15.97 15.29
CA MET A 753 5.55 16.25 16.61
C MET A 753 6.67 16.12 17.65
N VAL A 754 6.83 17.13 18.51
CA VAL A 754 7.91 17.18 19.52
C VAL A 754 7.37 17.24 20.95
N PRO A 755 8.03 16.57 21.93
CA PRO A 755 7.70 16.69 23.35
C PRO A 755 7.94 18.12 23.86
N ILE A 756 6.86 18.88 24.06
CA ILE A 756 6.95 20.34 24.24
C ILE A 756 7.69 20.75 25.53
N ARG A 757 7.59 19.94 26.59
CA ARG A 757 8.29 20.20 27.86
C ARG A 757 9.80 20.19 27.68
N VAL A 758 10.34 19.12 27.09
CA VAL A 758 11.79 18.94 26.90
C VAL A 758 12.37 20.08 26.07
N VAL A 759 11.68 20.45 24.99
CA VAL A 759 12.09 21.57 24.14
C VAL A 759 12.07 22.89 24.91
N THR A 760 10.97 23.20 25.62
CA THR A 760 10.81 24.47 26.34
C THR A 760 11.84 24.62 27.47
N GLU A 761 12.03 23.59 28.28
CA GLU A 761 12.98 23.60 29.41
C GLU A 761 14.43 23.70 28.90
N THR A 762 14.76 23.03 27.79
CA THR A 762 16.09 23.10 27.17
C THR A 762 16.40 24.51 26.63
N LEU A 763 15.39 25.22 26.14
CA LEU A 763 15.51 26.61 25.66
C LEU A 763 15.47 27.65 26.81
N GLY A 764 15.44 27.21 28.07
CA GLY A 764 15.47 28.06 29.25
C GLY A 764 14.10 28.55 29.75
N GLY A 765 13.00 27.92 29.29
CA GLY A 765 11.64 28.19 29.77
C GLY A 765 11.14 27.18 30.80
N THR A 766 9.86 27.30 31.18
CA THR A 766 9.16 26.36 32.07
C THR A 766 7.85 25.90 31.45
N ALA A 767 7.45 24.66 31.74
CA ALA A 767 6.18 24.09 31.25
C ALA A 767 5.35 23.54 32.43
N GLU A 768 4.13 24.08 32.58
CA GLU A 768 3.16 23.73 33.62
C GLU A 768 1.94 23.03 33.02
N TRP A 769 1.45 21.99 33.69
CA TRP A 769 0.28 21.22 33.28
C TRP A 769 -0.87 21.38 34.28
N ASN A 770 -2.04 21.79 33.78
CA ASN A 770 -3.27 21.79 34.55
C ASN A 770 -4.19 20.67 34.06
N ALA A 771 -4.24 19.58 34.82
CA ALA A 771 -5.03 18.39 34.48
C ALA A 771 -6.54 18.66 34.41
N ASN A 772 -7.07 19.49 35.33
CA ASN A 772 -8.51 19.80 35.39
C ASN A 772 -8.98 20.61 34.18
N ALA A 773 -8.16 21.57 33.73
CA ALA A 773 -8.45 22.42 32.58
C ALA A 773 -7.97 21.82 31.25
N LYS A 774 -7.22 20.71 31.29
CA LYS A 774 -6.48 20.14 30.16
C LYS A 774 -5.61 21.17 29.43
N THR A 775 -4.96 22.05 30.19
CA THR A 775 -4.19 23.19 29.65
C THR A 775 -2.71 23.05 29.97
N VAL A 776 -1.85 23.24 28.96
CA VAL A 776 -0.40 23.42 29.11
C VAL A 776 -0.09 24.92 29.08
N THR A 777 0.69 25.39 30.05
CA THR A 777 1.20 26.76 30.12
C THR A 777 2.71 26.75 29.98
N LEU A 778 3.24 27.44 28.97
CA LEU A 778 4.67 27.62 28.75
C LEU A 778 5.06 29.05 29.13
N VAL A 779 6.17 29.21 29.84
CA VAL A 779 6.77 30.52 30.13
C VAL A 779 8.20 30.52 29.62
N ILE A 780 8.49 31.39 28.64
CA ILE A 780 9.83 31.51 28.06
C ILE A 780 10.06 32.97 27.64
N ASP A 781 11.24 33.53 27.92
CA ASP A 781 11.61 34.91 27.58
C ASP A 781 10.56 35.99 27.95
N GLY A 782 9.84 35.80 29.07
CA GLY A 782 8.77 36.70 29.51
C GLY A 782 7.45 36.58 28.73
N LYS A 783 7.34 35.64 27.78
CA LYS A 783 6.08 35.27 27.12
C LYS A 783 5.39 34.15 27.89
N THR A 784 4.07 34.22 27.98
CA THR A 784 3.22 33.14 28.50
C THR A 784 2.35 32.61 27.36
N ILE A 785 2.48 31.33 27.05
CA ILE A 785 1.74 30.67 25.98
C ILE A 785 0.85 29.59 26.60
N GLN A 786 -0.45 29.61 26.31
CA GLN A 786 -1.39 28.61 26.79
C GLN A 786 -2.02 27.85 25.64
N MET A 787 -2.14 26.53 25.80
CA MET A 787 -2.80 25.66 24.83
C MET A 787 -3.64 24.61 25.55
N THR A 788 -4.75 24.21 24.93
CA THR A 788 -5.64 23.18 25.46
C THR A 788 -5.49 21.90 24.64
N ILE A 789 -5.34 20.76 25.31
CA ILE A 789 -5.21 19.46 24.65
C ILE A 789 -6.47 19.13 23.86
N GLY A 790 -6.31 18.66 22.62
CA GLY A 790 -7.41 18.30 21.72
C GLY A 790 -8.08 19.49 21.03
N VAL A 791 -7.68 20.73 21.32
CA VAL A 791 -8.16 21.92 20.61
C VAL A 791 -7.16 22.29 19.52
N THR A 792 -7.63 22.37 18.28
CA THR A 792 -6.80 22.73 17.13
C THR A 792 -6.18 24.11 17.32
N LEU A 793 -4.86 24.19 17.20
CA LEU A 793 -4.18 25.47 17.12
C LEU A 793 -4.44 26.03 15.71
N GLU A 794 -5.34 27.00 15.57
CA GLU A 794 -5.83 27.49 14.26
C GLU A 794 -4.70 27.82 13.28
N LYS A 795 -3.62 28.44 13.76
CA LYS A 795 -2.43 28.79 12.95
C LYS A 795 -1.66 27.59 12.39
N TYR A 796 -1.73 26.44 13.07
CA TYR A 796 -0.97 25.22 12.74
C TYR A 796 -1.84 24.10 12.18
N GLY A 797 -3.17 24.23 12.25
CA GLY A 797 -4.12 23.24 11.76
C GLY A 797 -4.06 21.89 12.49
N VAL A 798 -3.39 21.82 13.65
CA VAL A 798 -3.22 20.59 14.45
C VAL A 798 -3.40 20.90 15.93
N ALA A 799 -4.07 20.01 16.64
CA ALA A 799 -4.26 20.10 18.09
C ALA A 799 -3.04 19.55 18.84
N PRO A 800 -2.69 20.08 20.02
CA PRO A 800 -1.78 19.40 20.94
C PRO A 800 -2.39 18.08 21.38
N ILE A 801 -1.60 17.01 21.40
CA ILE A 801 -2.04 15.66 21.76
C ILE A 801 -1.24 15.12 22.93
N ILE A 802 -1.80 14.17 23.66
CA ILE A 802 -1.10 13.41 24.69
C ILE A 802 -0.84 12.00 24.15
N ILE A 803 0.41 11.58 24.19
CA ILE A 803 0.85 10.20 23.92
C ILE A 803 1.77 9.81 25.07
N ASP A 804 1.53 8.66 25.69
CA ASP A 804 2.30 8.15 26.84
C ASP A 804 2.54 9.21 27.93
N ASP A 805 1.47 9.88 28.37
CA ASP A 805 1.49 10.96 29.38
C ASP A 805 2.38 12.17 29.03
N ARG A 806 2.73 12.37 27.76
CA ARG A 806 3.52 13.51 27.29
C ARG A 806 2.77 14.32 26.25
N THR A 807 2.86 15.64 26.36
CA THR A 807 2.24 16.55 25.39
C THR A 807 3.14 16.76 24.18
N TYR A 808 2.56 16.55 23.00
CA TYR A 808 3.18 16.79 21.72
C TYR A 808 2.55 17.98 21.00
N VAL A 809 3.40 18.76 20.34
CA VAL A 809 2.99 19.87 19.48
C VAL A 809 3.72 19.80 18.13
N PRO A 810 3.15 20.35 17.04
CA PRO A 810 3.85 20.41 15.77
C PRO A 810 5.11 21.26 15.90
N ILE A 811 6.20 20.82 15.27
CA ILE A 811 7.52 21.48 15.37
C ILE A 811 7.50 22.97 14.97
N ARG A 812 6.60 23.36 14.05
CA ARG A 812 6.43 24.77 13.65
C ARG A 812 5.95 25.67 14.79
N PHE A 813 5.18 25.12 15.75
CA PHE A 813 4.80 25.82 16.97
C PHE A 813 6.02 26.25 17.78
N VAL A 814 7.04 25.38 17.88
CA VAL A 814 8.30 25.66 18.58
C VAL A 814 9.04 26.82 17.92
N ALA A 815 9.15 26.82 16.59
CA ALA A 815 9.84 27.88 15.85
C ALA A 815 9.20 29.26 16.09
N GLU A 816 7.88 29.34 15.99
CA GLU A 816 7.18 30.63 15.94
C GLU A 816 6.84 31.19 17.33
N GLU A 817 6.46 30.34 18.28
CA GLU A 817 5.98 30.81 19.59
C GLU A 817 7.11 30.92 20.62
N LEU A 818 8.11 30.01 20.57
CA LEU A 818 9.23 29.99 21.53
C LEU A 818 10.42 30.85 21.08
N GLY A 819 10.35 31.51 19.92
CA GLY A 819 11.38 32.42 19.42
C GLY A 819 12.67 31.72 18.97
N ALA A 820 12.56 30.48 18.49
CA ALA A 820 13.70 29.70 18.01
C ALA A 820 13.69 29.58 16.48
N THR A 821 14.85 29.32 15.89
CA THR A 821 14.98 28.84 14.51
C THR A 821 15.00 27.32 14.49
N VAL A 822 14.30 26.72 13.53
CA VAL A 822 14.19 25.27 13.38
C VAL A 822 14.60 24.87 11.98
N ASP A 823 15.54 23.94 11.89
CA ASP A 823 15.93 23.26 10.65
C ASP A 823 15.56 21.78 10.74
N TRP A 824 15.08 21.23 9.62
CA TRP A 824 14.74 19.81 9.47
C TRP A 824 15.69 19.18 8.45
N ASN A 825 16.34 18.09 8.85
CA ASN A 825 17.19 17.29 7.97
C ASN A 825 16.53 15.93 7.73
N GLU A 826 15.93 15.80 6.55
CA GLU A 826 15.15 14.62 6.14
C GLU A 826 15.97 13.33 6.13
N ASN A 827 17.21 13.37 5.62
CA ASN A 827 18.07 12.19 5.52
C ASN A 827 18.46 11.62 6.89
N ALA A 828 18.63 12.49 7.89
CA ALA A 828 19.00 12.09 9.25
C ALA A 828 17.81 11.97 10.20
N GLN A 829 16.59 12.23 9.71
CA GLN A 829 15.38 12.41 10.52
C GLN A 829 15.66 13.30 11.75
N GLU A 830 16.41 14.38 11.53
CA GLU A 830 17.01 15.23 12.55
C GLU A 830 16.32 16.59 12.61
N ILE A 831 16.08 17.04 13.85
CA ILE A 831 15.51 18.33 14.21
C ILE A 831 16.62 19.15 14.86
N VAL A 832 16.97 20.29 14.26
CA VAL A 832 17.94 21.23 14.84
C VAL A 832 17.22 22.51 15.24
N ILE A 833 17.26 22.83 16.54
CA ILE A 833 16.65 24.02 17.11
C ILE A 833 17.78 24.92 17.61
N THR A 834 17.88 26.11 17.03
CA THR A 834 18.87 27.13 17.42
C THR A 834 18.13 28.35 17.94
N LYS A 835 18.68 28.99 18.97
CA LYS A 835 18.16 30.22 19.56
C LYS A 835 19.19 31.33 19.46
#